data_AF-A0A9P6EYQ7-F1
#
_entry.id   AF-A0A9P6EYQ7-F1
#
_cell.length_a   1.000
_cell.length_b   1.000
_cell.length_c   1.000
_cell.angle_alpha   90.00
_cell.angle_beta   90.00
_cell.angle_gamma   90.00
#
_symmetry.space_group_name_H-M   'P 1'
#
loop_
_entity.id
_entity.type
_entity.pdbx_description
1 polymer ?
#
loop_
_entity_poly.entity_id
_entity_poly.type
_entity_poly.pdbx_seq_one_letter_code
_entity_poly.pdbx_strand_id
1 'polypeptide(L)'
;MFFRTKKTAQTNPTPRVFEIFEILDRIFFFIQEDFALSHSIVLVCRQWLWMNQHRLRREVSWAGDSNNKSRSDMTNIDRVLARLPRATQLVWSSTDDVLKEKHTHRLIQALQENNDHYIQRLQPNAANNVVVVDDTSNINSKSNRIIGRWKDSLLKPNNKVPLSKGVLRELDLRGPAALFLRVLPFLTSLTTLQLRLLWPETIQVHTVLNTCPHLLTLHLDAPSVIHLPGSWKASTETAPGVEPINENRLLPLQSFILENASFAQTSLEDLLVLTPHLANLQLRNLRPDTTSVFKNSYDWSSLFCQLTALSLLPLRSIHFSVYGQAATEDEEQEKVLVVCPQSSEWAFRSFDLTPSVTSCLNQLRNTLTTLDLVASEGQAVNNYDLALHRYLCASPHLLHLKAANSVCLVERMDIHKRWTPSIRVSNGSVVQDLQPGIWACRNLQTLHIRVHNLGSAALQTLPIRSRIVFGYISTVLPQLCHLELFELENDPGLSINLYGGLCLLARLRHLESFRLGTGTTPQRTRAGDVRWMIPTGQSRVDRMERREVVATWGLLMTAERDAERSRQEISPEYAFTDDSHPSTEPQVAERLIMLGLLADVKVLVDQMNSKEGYRSWPKLKYLSVYQKHPSRAITCLEKGFERLMKGYTMYIDSRVNDDTGLITGYGA
;
A
#
# COMPACT_ATOMS: atom_id res chain seq x y z
N MET A 1 3.55 48.90 19.08
CA MET A 1 3.96 47.48 19.05
C MET A 1 4.32 47.12 17.61
N PHE A 2 5.62 47.02 17.29
CA PHE A 2 6.09 46.57 15.98
C PHE A 2 6.38 45.06 16.06
N PHE A 3 5.62 44.24 15.34
CA PHE A 3 5.90 42.81 15.23
C PHE A 3 7.08 42.58 14.30
N ARG A 4 8.19 42.14 14.88
CA ARG A 4 9.40 41.71 14.20
C ARG A 4 9.15 40.31 13.64
N THR A 5 8.84 40.21 12.34
CA THR A 5 8.72 38.93 11.64
C THR A 5 10.09 38.26 11.59
N LYS A 6 10.26 37.16 12.34
CA LYS A 6 11.42 36.28 12.22
C LYS A 6 11.35 35.61 10.85
N LYS A 7 12.27 35.97 9.95
CA LYS A 7 12.59 35.15 8.77
C LYS A 7 13.09 33.79 9.25
N THR A 8 12.24 32.78 9.17
CA THR A 8 12.65 31.39 9.24
C THR A 8 13.55 31.11 8.04
N ALA A 9 14.76 30.62 8.29
CA ALA A 9 15.65 30.16 7.24
C ALA A 9 14.95 29.01 6.51
N GLN A 10 14.58 29.25 5.24
CA GLN A 10 14.17 28.19 4.33
C GLN A 10 15.35 27.22 4.22
N THR A 11 15.21 26.05 4.84
CA THR A 11 16.07 24.92 4.57
C THR A 11 15.81 24.52 3.13
N ASN A 12 16.82 24.66 2.27
CA ASN A 12 16.74 24.16 0.90
C ASN A 12 16.27 22.70 0.96
N PRO A 13 15.23 22.32 0.20
CA PRO A 13 14.74 20.95 0.22
C PRO A 13 15.90 20.03 -0.15
N THR A 14 16.13 19.00 0.66
CA THR A 14 17.05 17.91 0.31
C THR A 14 16.72 17.45 -1.11
N PRO A 15 17.72 17.40 -2.03
CA PRO A 15 17.48 17.04 -3.42
C PRO A 15 16.73 15.71 -3.46
N ARG A 16 15.57 15.72 -4.13
CA ARG A 16 14.71 14.54 -4.23
C ARG A 16 15.47 13.49 -5.06
N VAL A 17 15.33 12.22 -4.70
CA VAL A 17 16.00 11.06 -5.35
C VAL A 17 15.84 11.04 -6.88
N PHE A 18 14.84 11.75 -7.43
CA PHE A 18 14.57 11.86 -8.86
C PHE A 18 15.46 12.84 -9.63
N GLU A 19 16.02 13.88 -9.01
CA GLU A 19 16.96 14.80 -9.68
C GLU A 19 18.25 14.06 -10.10
N ILE A 20 18.58 12.95 -9.43
CA ILE A 20 19.75 12.13 -9.75
C ILE A 20 19.61 11.50 -11.14
N PHE A 21 18.42 11.08 -11.59
CA PHE A 21 18.29 10.48 -12.92
C PHE A 21 18.49 11.52 -14.02
N GLU A 22 17.93 12.72 -13.89
CA GLU A 22 18.11 13.79 -14.88
C GLU A 22 19.53 14.35 -14.86
N ILE A 23 20.16 14.41 -13.68
CA ILE A 23 21.59 14.74 -13.56
C ILE A 23 22.45 13.64 -14.19
N LEU A 24 22.16 12.36 -13.93
CA LEU A 24 22.89 11.24 -14.55
C LEU A 24 22.65 11.20 -16.06
N ASP A 25 21.44 11.45 -16.54
CA ASP A 25 21.11 11.48 -17.96
C ASP A 25 21.81 12.64 -18.65
N ARG A 26 21.88 13.83 -18.03
CA ARG A 26 22.71 14.95 -18.50
C ARG A 26 24.21 14.62 -18.46
N ILE A 27 24.70 14.01 -17.39
CA ILE A 27 26.11 13.58 -17.28
C ILE A 27 26.43 12.57 -18.38
N PHE A 28 25.57 11.58 -18.60
CA PHE A 28 25.75 10.54 -19.61
C PHE A 28 25.58 11.08 -21.03
N PHE A 29 24.70 12.06 -21.24
CA PHE A 29 24.56 12.76 -22.52
C PHE A 29 25.84 13.49 -22.95
N PHE A 30 26.61 14.03 -22.00
CA PHE A 30 27.93 14.64 -22.27
C PHE A 30 29.07 13.62 -22.42
N ILE A 31 28.84 12.36 -22.05
CA ILE A 31 29.83 11.28 -22.17
C ILE A 31 29.51 10.50 -23.45
N GLN A 32 29.92 11.06 -24.60
CA GLN A 32 29.68 10.48 -25.93
C GLN A 32 30.60 9.29 -26.27
N GLU A 33 31.70 9.10 -25.52
CA GLU A 33 32.63 8.01 -25.76
C GLU A 33 32.15 6.70 -25.09
N ASP A 34 31.89 5.68 -25.90
CA ASP A 34 31.56 4.31 -25.47
C ASP A 34 32.58 3.73 -24.45
N PHE A 35 33.83 4.17 -24.53
CA PHE A 35 34.87 3.81 -23.57
C PHE A 35 34.58 4.34 -22.16
N ALA A 36 34.20 5.62 -22.04
CA ALA A 36 33.88 6.24 -20.76
C ALA A 36 32.57 5.69 -20.17
N LEU A 37 31.59 5.34 -21.02
CA LEU A 37 30.37 4.61 -20.63
C LEU A 37 30.67 3.23 -20.04
N SER A 38 31.49 2.43 -20.72
CA SER A 38 31.80 1.06 -20.29
C SER A 38 32.76 0.98 -19.10
N HIS A 39 33.72 1.91 -18.98
CA HIS A 39 34.78 1.82 -17.98
C HIS A 39 34.58 2.76 -16.79
N SER A 40 34.19 4.02 -17.01
CA SER A 40 34.09 5.01 -15.93
C SER A 40 32.69 5.04 -15.31
N ILE A 41 31.65 5.09 -16.13
CA ILE A 41 30.26 5.18 -15.65
C ILE A 41 29.87 3.92 -14.86
N VAL A 42 30.25 2.73 -15.33
CA VAL A 42 29.98 1.49 -14.59
C VAL A 42 30.64 1.51 -13.20
N LEU A 43 31.87 2.02 -13.08
CA LEU A 43 32.57 2.13 -11.80
C LEU A 43 31.91 3.16 -10.88
N VAL A 44 31.54 4.34 -11.40
CA VAL A 44 30.82 5.37 -10.64
C VAL A 44 29.46 4.86 -10.19
N CYS A 45 28.69 4.21 -11.06
CA CYS A 45 27.41 3.59 -10.71
C CYS A 45 27.58 2.49 -9.65
N ARG A 46 28.63 1.67 -9.73
CA ARG A 46 28.95 0.67 -8.70
C ARG A 46 29.32 1.29 -7.38
N GLN A 47 30.15 2.34 -7.39
CA GLN A 47 30.55 3.08 -6.19
C GLN A 47 29.37 3.83 -5.58
N TRP A 48 28.53 4.46 -6.40
CA TRP A 48 27.30 5.11 -5.97
C TRP A 48 26.32 4.11 -5.36
N LEU A 49 26.09 2.99 -6.05
CA LEU A 49 25.31 1.88 -5.53
C LEU A 49 25.87 1.43 -4.18
N TRP A 50 27.19 1.28 -4.08
CA TRP A 50 27.88 0.88 -2.85
C TRP A 50 27.66 1.88 -1.71
N MET A 51 27.84 3.18 -1.97
CA MET A 51 27.59 4.25 -1.00
C MET A 51 26.12 4.33 -0.58
N ASN A 52 25.19 4.00 -1.47
CA ASN A 52 23.74 4.14 -1.24
C ASN A 52 23.04 2.81 -0.89
N GLN A 53 23.75 1.70 -0.68
CA GLN A 53 23.09 0.41 -0.41
C GLN A 53 22.18 0.45 0.82
N HIS A 54 22.57 1.22 1.84
CA HIS A 54 21.79 1.43 3.06
C HIS A 54 20.51 2.27 2.84
N ARG A 55 20.41 2.98 1.71
CA ARG A 55 19.23 3.77 1.30
C ARG A 55 18.31 2.99 0.36
N LEU A 56 18.81 1.92 -0.25
CA LEU A 56 17.99 1.09 -1.11
C LEU A 56 17.03 0.26 -0.26
N ARG A 57 15.74 0.56 -0.41
CA ARG A 57 14.68 -0.29 0.12
C ARG A 57 14.72 -1.64 -0.59
N ARG A 58 15.11 -2.68 0.13
CA ARG A 58 15.17 -4.06 -0.38
C ARG A 58 14.14 -4.87 0.38
N GLU A 59 13.02 -5.08 -0.27
CA GLU A 59 11.95 -5.92 0.26
C GLU A 59 12.26 -7.40 -0.01
N VAL A 60 12.07 -8.20 1.02
CA VAL A 60 12.02 -9.65 0.94
C VAL A 60 10.65 -10.07 1.46
N SER A 61 9.86 -10.71 0.61
CA SER A 61 8.55 -11.20 0.94
C SER A 61 8.51 -12.73 0.96
N TRP A 62 7.76 -13.28 1.91
CA TRP A 62 7.39 -14.69 1.95
C TRP A 62 5.92 -14.80 2.33
N ALA A 63 5.16 -15.50 1.49
CA ALA A 63 3.79 -15.86 1.76
C ALA A 63 3.70 -17.38 1.78
N GLY A 64 3.49 -17.95 2.96
CA GLY A 64 3.21 -19.37 3.14
C GLY A 64 1.83 -19.70 2.59
N ASP A 65 1.76 -20.56 1.60
CA ASP A 65 0.51 -21.12 1.10
C ASP A 65 0.22 -22.43 1.86
N SER A 66 -0.79 -22.42 2.71
CA SER A 66 -1.20 -23.61 3.48
C SER A 66 -1.59 -24.80 2.58
N ASN A 67 -1.96 -24.54 1.33
CA ASN A 67 -2.38 -25.60 0.39
C ASN A 67 -1.20 -26.25 -0.35
N ASN A 68 -0.04 -25.58 -0.43
CA ASN A 68 1.14 -26.12 -1.12
C ASN A 68 2.04 -26.91 -0.17
N LYS A 69 1.70 -28.18 0.07
CA LYS A 69 2.60 -29.10 0.80
C LYS A 69 3.85 -29.53 0.00
N SER A 70 4.14 -28.89 -1.12
CA SER A 70 5.14 -29.37 -2.07
C SER A 70 6.58 -29.04 -1.63
N ARG A 71 7.55 -29.87 -2.04
CA ARG A 71 8.99 -29.63 -1.81
C ARG A 71 9.47 -28.26 -2.32
N SER A 72 8.77 -27.63 -3.28
CA SER A 72 9.18 -26.32 -3.81
C SER A 72 9.14 -25.22 -2.76
N ASP A 73 8.29 -25.34 -1.75
CA ASP A 73 8.12 -24.29 -0.74
C ASP A 73 9.36 -24.15 0.15
N MET A 74 10.01 -25.28 0.48
CA MET A 74 11.24 -25.27 1.26
C MET A 74 12.42 -24.67 0.47
N THR A 75 12.47 -24.89 -0.85
CA THR A 75 13.48 -24.23 -1.70
C THR A 75 13.22 -22.73 -1.84
N ASN A 76 11.96 -22.30 -1.73
CA ASN A 76 11.59 -20.89 -1.81
C ASN A 76 11.96 -20.13 -0.53
N ILE A 77 11.65 -20.68 0.66
CA ILE A 77 12.05 -20.07 1.94
C ILE A 77 13.56 -19.89 2.04
N ASP A 78 14.36 -20.88 1.63
CA ASP A 78 15.83 -20.77 1.67
C ASP A 78 16.34 -19.66 0.76
N ARG A 79 15.71 -19.47 -0.41
CA ARG A 79 16.03 -18.37 -1.33
C ARG A 79 15.65 -17.01 -0.73
N VAL A 80 14.52 -16.92 -0.04
CA VAL A 80 14.07 -15.71 0.67
C VAL A 80 15.05 -15.38 1.79
N LEU A 81 15.34 -16.32 2.68
CA LEU A 81 16.22 -16.13 3.83
C LEU A 81 17.66 -15.79 3.40
N ALA A 82 18.16 -16.38 2.31
CA ALA A 82 19.47 -16.02 1.75
C ALA A 82 19.58 -14.54 1.29
N ARG A 83 18.44 -13.87 1.05
CA ARG A 83 18.38 -12.44 0.70
C ARG A 83 18.23 -11.54 1.92
N LEU A 84 17.84 -12.07 3.08
CA LEU A 84 17.56 -11.32 4.30
C LEU A 84 18.74 -10.45 4.77
N PRO A 85 20.02 -10.89 4.72
CA PRO A 85 21.16 -10.04 5.11
C PRO A 85 21.34 -8.78 4.25
N ARG A 86 20.61 -8.67 3.14
CA ARG A 86 20.60 -7.50 2.27
C ARG A 86 19.29 -6.73 2.34
N ALA A 87 18.27 -7.27 3.01
CA ALA A 87 16.95 -6.69 3.09
C ALA A 87 16.93 -5.53 4.07
N THR A 88 16.10 -4.53 3.77
CA THR A 88 15.73 -3.48 4.72
C THR A 88 14.29 -3.67 5.21
N GLN A 89 13.50 -4.43 4.46
CA GLN A 89 12.11 -4.75 4.77
C GLN A 89 11.88 -6.25 4.62
N LEU A 90 11.21 -6.84 5.61
CA LEU A 90 10.72 -8.21 5.57
C LEU A 90 9.19 -8.19 5.64
N VAL A 91 8.53 -8.80 4.65
CA VAL A 91 7.09 -9.07 4.67
C VAL A 91 6.92 -10.57 4.82
N TRP A 92 6.36 -11.01 5.93
CA TRP A 92 6.22 -12.42 6.24
C TRP A 92 4.76 -12.73 6.53
N SER A 93 4.14 -13.59 5.73
CA SER A 93 2.77 -14.02 5.94
C SER A 93 2.73 -15.53 6.14
N SER A 94 2.31 -15.96 7.33
CA SER A 94 2.07 -17.37 7.66
C SER A 94 0.63 -17.55 8.10
N THR A 95 -0.09 -18.46 7.45
CA THR A 95 -1.44 -18.88 7.86
C THR A 95 -1.44 -20.14 8.71
N ASP A 96 -0.27 -20.72 8.99
CA ASP A 96 -0.16 -22.00 9.70
C ASP A 96 -0.11 -21.74 11.21
N ASP A 97 -1.15 -22.14 11.93
CA ASP A 97 -1.22 -22.10 13.41
C ASP A 97 -0.14 -22.99 14.01
N VAL A 98 0.12 -24.11 13.34
CA VAL A 98 1.24 -24.99 13.60
C VAL A 98 2.32 -24.60 12.61
N LEU A 99 2.81 -23.37 12.71
CA LEU A 99 4.04 -22.94 12.05
C LEU A 99 5.00 -24.13 12.04
N LYS A 100 5.17 -24.78 10.88
CA LYS A 100 6.00 -25.99 10.81
C LYS A 100 7.30 -25.62 11.46
N GLU A 101 7.58 -26.25 12.59
CA GLU A 101 8.55 -25.78 13.55
C GLU A 101 9.86 -25.38 12.85
N LYS A 102 10.24 -26.16 11.83
CA LYS A 102 11.35 -25.92 10.92
C LYS A 102 11.39 -24.55 10.21
N HIS A 103 10.31 -24.02 9.65
CA HIS A 103 10.31 -22.74 8.92
C HIS A 103 10.56 -21.56 9.87
N THR A 104 9.85 -21.57 11.02
CA THR A 104 10.03 -20.59 12.09
C THR A 104 11.44 -20.60 12.63
N HIS A 105 11.99 -21.78 12.93
CA HIS A 105 13.37 -21.92 13.40
C HIS A 105 14.38 -21.36 12.38
N ARG A 106 14.20 -21.63 11.08
CA ARG A 106 15.06 -21.05 10.03
C ARG A 106 14.95 -19.53 9.94
N LEU A 107 13.74 -18.98 10.06
CA LEU A 107 13.56 -17.53 10.09
C LEU A 107 14.22 -16.90 11.31
N ILE A 108 13.98 -17.45 12.51
CA ILE A 108 14.58 -17.00 13.76
C ILE A 108 16.11 -17.03 13.65
N GLN A 109 16.67 -18.14 13.18
CA GLN A 109 18.11 -18.29 12.97
C GLN A 109 18.65 -17.22 12.01
N ALA A 110 17.99 -17.02 10.86
CA ALA A 110 18.43 -16.02 9.88
C ALA A 110 18.35 -14.58 10.42
N LEU A 111 17.33 -14.27 11.24
CA LEU A 111 17.19 -12.96 11.89
C LEU A 111 18.24 -12.77 12.98
N GLN A 112 18.50 -13.81 13.79
CA GLN A 112 19.54 -13.81 14.80
C GLN A 112 20.92 -13.57 14.20
N GLU A 113 21.29 -14.35 13.17
CA GLU A 113 22.57 -14.16 12.45
C GLU A 113 22.69 -12.74 11.88
N ASN A 114 21.60 -12.18 11.36
CA ASN A 114 21.60 -10.81 10.84
C ASN A 114 21.75 -9.75 11.95
N ASN A 115 21.11 -9.95 13.10
CA ASN A 115 21.23 -9.08 14.27
C ASN A 115 22.63 -9.16 14.90
N ASP A 116 23.19 -10.35 15.05
CA ASP A 116 24.54 -10.53 15.58
C ASP A 116 25.58 -9.80 14.71
N HIS A 117 25.43 -9.88 13.39
CA HIS A 117 26.23 -9.10 12.45
C HIS A 117 26.05 -7.59 12.58
N TYR A 118 24.84 -7.14 12.93
CA TYR A 118 24.56 -5.72 13.18
C TYR A 118 25.24 -5.25 14.48
N ILE A 119 25.10 -6.00 15.57
CA ILE A 119 25.71 -5.68 16.87
C ILE A 119 27.25 -5.67 16.78
N GLN A 120 27.84 -6.67 16.12
CA GLN A 120 29.30 -6.72 15.89
C GLN A 120 29.83 -5.47 15.17
N ARG A 121 29.03 -4.86 14.27
CA ARG A 121 29.40 -3.63 13.56
C ARG A 121 29.30 -2.38 14.40
N LEU A 122 28.43 -2.36 15.40
CA LEU A 122 28.33 -1.24 16.33
C LEU A 122 29.50 -1.20 17.32
N GLN A 123 30.23 -2.31 17.48
CA GLN A 123 31.37 -2.43 18.39
C GLN A 123 32.71 -2.63 17.66
N PRO A 124 33.12 -1.77 16.71
CA PRO A 124 34.32 -2.00 15.89
C PRO A 124 35.64 -1.98 16.69
N ASN A 125 35.64 -1.47 17.93
CA ASN A 125 36.86 -1.20 18.70
C ASN A 125 37.08 -2.13 19.91
N ALA A 126 36.17 -3.06 20.21
CA ALA A 126 36.34 -3.95 21.36
C ALA A 126 37.36 -5.07 21.12
N ALA A 127 37.46 -5.59 19.88
CA ALA A 127 38.33 -6.72 19.57
C ALA A 127 39.80 -6.33 19.33
N ASN A 128 40.10 -5.08 18.94
CA ASN A 128 41.47 -4.65 18.64
C ASN A 128 42.25 -4.10 19.86
N ASN A 129 41.59 -3.97 21.01
CA ASN A 129 42.24 -3.53 22.26
C ASN A 129 42.55 -4.69 23.22
N VAL A 130 42.40 -5.94 22.78
CA VAL A 130 43.13 -7.05 23.42
C VAL A 130 44.58 -6.91 22.99
N VAL A 131 45.27 -5.97 23.65
CA VAL A 131 46.73 -5.96 23.73
C VAL A 131 47.06 -7.30 24.37
N VAL A 132 47.39 -8.29 23.54
CA VAL A 132 48.18 -9.43 23.97
C VAL A 132 49.46 -8.78 24.48
N VAL A 133 49.54 -8.62 25.80
CA VAL A 133 50.77 -8.31 26.51
C VAL A 133 51.63 -9.56 26.31
N ASP A 134 52.29 -9.60 25.15
CA ASP A 134 53.32 -10.59 24.88
C ASP A 134 54.52 -10.13 25.72
N ASP A 135 54.66 -10.74 26.89
CA ASP A 135 55.87 -10.72 27.70
C ASP A 135 56.99 -11.40 26.90
N THR A 136 57.55 -10.68 25.93
CA THR A 136 58.84 -11.01 25.35
C THR A 136 59.73 -9.77 25.29
N SER A 137 60.46 -9.61 26.38
CA SER A 137 61.72 -8.90 26.42
C SER A 137 62.70 -9.51 25.41
N ASN A 138 62.90 -8.86 24.26
CA ASN A 138 64.23 -8.81 23.61
C ASN A 138 64.32 -7.76 22.49
N ILE A 139 64.75 -6.57 22.88
CA ILE A 139 65.92 -5.85 22.35
C ILE A 139 66.53 -6.46 21.06
N ASN A 140 66.31 -5.84 19.89
CA ASN A 140 67.30 -5.00 19.18
C ASN A 140 66.99 -4.76 17.70
N SER A 141 67.20 -3.50 17.32
CA SER A 141 67.77 -3.01 16.05
C SER A 141 66.85 -2.54 14.91
N LYS A 142 67.07 -1.25 14.59
CA LYS A 142 67.06 -0.60 13.27
C LYS A 142 65.69 -0.43 12.60
N SER A 143 65.02 0.71 12.78
CA SER A 143 65.29 1.97 12.05
C SER A 143 65.42 1.76 10.54
N ASN A 144 64.31 1.92 9.80
CA ASN A 144 64.11 2.99 8.81
C ASN A 144 63.03 2.64 7.77
N ARG A 145 62.31 3.69 7.34
CA ARG A 145 61.40 3.81 6.19
C ARG A 145 59.97 3.29 6.34
N ILE A 146 59.13 4.09 7.00
CA ILE A 146 57.66 4.08 6.82
C ILE A 146 57.19 5.48 6.43
N ILE A 147 57.72 6.01 5.32
CA ILE A 147 57.13 7.17 4.64
C ILE A 147 57.23 6.85 3.14
N GLY A 148 56.15 6.36 2.54
CA GLY A 148 56.13 6.11 1.09
C GLY A 148 55.10 5.11 0.54
N ARG A 149 54.41 4.33 1.38
CA ARG A 149 53.57 3.21 0.89
C ARG A 149 52.06 3.37 1.04
N TRP A 150 51.57 4.60 0.96
CA TRP A 150 50.13 4.89 1.03
C TRP A 150 49.47 5.08 -0.35
N LYS A 151 50.24 5.18 -1.45
CA LYS A 151 49.67 5.39 -2.80
C LYS A 151 49.28 4.11 -3.55
N ASP A 152 49.90 2.96 -3.28
CA ASP A 152 49.57 1.71 -4.00
C ASP A 152 48.56 0.80 -3.29
N SER A 153 48.19 1.12 -2.05
CA SER A 153 47.25 0.33 -1.25
C SER A 153 45.78 0.72 -1.43
N LEU A 154 45.50 1.83 -2.14
CA LEU A 154 44.13 2.29 -2.42
C LEU A 154 43.47 1.59 -3.63
N LEU A 155 44.21 0.77 -4.38
CA LEU A 155 43.72 0.13 -5.61
C LEU A 155 43.75 -1.39 -5.62
N LYS A 156 44.11 -2.07 -4.52
CA LYS A 156 43.96 -3.54 -4.44
C LYS A 156 42.51 -3.89 -4.09
N PRO A 157 41.68 -4.40 -5.02
CA PRO A 157 40.25 -4.68 -4.79
C PRO A 157 40.00 -5.92 -3.91
N ASN A 158 41.05 -6.51 -3.32
CA ASN A 158 40.96 -7.78 -2.59
C ASN A 158 40.63 -7.63 -1.11
N ASN A 159 40.62 -6.42 -0.56
CA ASN A 159 39.92 -6.19 0.70
C ASN A 159 38.44 -6.04 0.37
N LYS A 160 37.77 -7.20 0.22
CA LYS A 160 36.31 -7.32 0.27
C LYS A 160 35.85 -6.84 1.65
N VAL A 161 35.90 -5.54 1.91
CA VAL A 161 35.18 -4.94 3.03
C VAL A 161 33.74 -5.45 2.86
N PRO A 162 33.25 -6.30 3.78
CA PRO A 162 31.99 -6.99 3.56
C PRO A 162 30.95 -5.91 3.34
N LEU A 163 30.37 -5.91 2.12
CA LEU A 163 29.29 -5.05 1.69
C LEU A 163 28.40 -4.75 2.89
N SER A 164 28.04 -3.49 3.11
CA SER A 164 27.16 -3.11 4.22
C SER A 164 25.85 -3.91 4.09
N LYS A 165 25.78 -5.06 4.76
CA LYS A 165 24.60 -5.89 4.96
C LYS A 165 23.47 -4.95 5.36
N GLY A 166 22.35 -5.07 4.67
CA GLY A 166 21.17 -4.25 4.93
C GLY A 166 20.72 -4.53 6.36
N VAL A 167 20.54 -3.47 7.14
CA VAL A 167 19.97 -3.58 8.47
C VAL A 167 18.45 -3.62 8.29
N LEU A 168 17.80 -4.62 8.88
CA LEU A 168 16.35 -4.75 8.80
C LEU A 168 15.71 -3.60 9.60
N ARG A 169 14.90 -2.78 8.93
CA ARG A 169 14.27 -1.57 9.49
C ARG A 169 12.76 -1.66 9.50
N GLU A 170 12.19 -2.40 8.55
CA GLU A 170 10.74 -2.54 8.40
C GLU A 170 10.37 -4.03 8.47
N LEU A 171 9.33 -4.34 9.24
CA LEU A 171 8.82 -5.68 9.40
C LEU A 171 7.29 -5.66 9.35
N ASP A 172 6.71 -6.35 8.36
CA ASP A 172 5.26 -6.65 8.28
C ASP A 172 5.10 -8.16 8.51
N LEU A 173 4.71 -8.55 9.72
CA LEU A 173 4.39 -9.94 10.05
C LEU A 173 2.89 -10.15 10.03
N ARG A 174 2.45 -11.20 9.33
CA ARG A 174 1.08 -11.73 9.41
C ARG A 174 1.15 -13.17 9.90
N GLY A 175 0.46 -13.47 10.99
CA GLY A 175 0.52 -14.79 11.62
C GLY A 175 0.33 -14.74 13.14
N PRO A 176 0.67 -15.82 13.86
CA PRO A 176 0.47 -15.89 15.31
C PRO A 176 1.46 -15.00 16.09
N ALA A 177 1.04 -14.46 17.22
CA ALA A 177 1.88 -13.58 18.04
C ALA A 177 3.11 -14.33 18.62
N ALA A 178 2.98 -15.64 18.84
CA ALA A 178 4.08 -16.49 19.30
C ALA A 178 5.32 -16.42 18.38
N LEU A 179 5.13 -16.31 17.06
CA LEU A 179 6.26 -16.12 16.13
C LEU A 179 6.95 -14.79 16.39
N PHE A 180 6.16 -13.72 16.49
CA PHE A 180 6.66 -12.38 16.74
C PHE A 180 7.47 -12.32 18.03
N LEU A 181 6.93 -12.84 19.14
CA LEU A 181 7.61 -12.84 20.44
C LEU A 181 8.96 -13.58 20.38
N ARG A 182 9.08 -14.64 19.58
CA ARG A 182 10.33 -15.37 19.40
C ARG A 182 11.37 -14.63 18.55
N VAL A 183 10.95 -13.83 17.57
CA VAL A 183 11.87 -13.05 16.73
C VAL A 183 12.22 -11.69 17.32
N LEU A 184 11.38 -11.16 18.22
CA LEU A 184 11.50 -9.82 18.80
C LEU A 184 12.92 -9.47 19.30
N PRO A 185 13.65 -10.35 20.03
CA PRO A 185 15.00 -10.04 20.49
C PRO A 185 16.01 -9.70 19.39
N PHE A 186 15.74 -10.09 18.15
CA PHE A 186 16.63 -9.89 17.00
C PHE A 186 16.24 -8.67 16.14
N LEU A 187 15.29 -7.84 16.61
CA LEU A 187 14.72 -6.71 15.86
C LEU A 187 15.13 -5.33 16.40
N THR A 188 16.30 -5.24 17.03
CA THR A 188 16.76 -4.02 17.73
C THR A 188 16.87 -2.78 16.83
N SER A 189 17.08 -2.98 15.53
CA SER A 189 17.22 -1.92 14.53
C SER A 189 15.91 -1.46 13.88
N LEU A 190 14.79 -2.01 14.31
CA LEU A 190 13.51 -1.81 13.65
C LEU A 190 12.97 -0.39 13.88
N THR A 191 12.55 0.26 12.79
CA THR A 191 11.88 1.57 12.79
C THR A 191 10.39 1.46 12.50
N THR A 192 9.96 0.41 11.82
CA THR A 192 8.55 0.17 11.50
C THR A 192 8.19 -1.28 11.77
N LEU A 193 7.21 -1.46 12.65
CA LEU A 193 6.64 -2.76 12.99
C LEU A 193 5.16 -2.76 12.65
N GLN A 194 4.76 -3.65 11.77
CA GLN A 194 3.37 -3.97 11.50
C GLN A 194 3.12 -5.43 11.83
N LEU A 195 2.19 -5.68 12.76
CA LEU A 195 1.75 -7.02 13.13
C LEU A 195 0.28 -7.17 12.78
N ARG A 196 -0.03 -8.18 11.97
CA ARG A 196 -1.40 -8.57 11.63
C ARG A 196 -1.65 -9.97 12.16
N LEU A 197 -2.23 -10.06 13.34
CA LEU A 197 -2.49 -11.32 14.00
C LEU A 197 -3.70 -12.00 13.36
N LEU A 198 -3.72 -13.32 13.33
CA LEU A 198 -4.86 -14.08 12.80
C LEU A 198 -5.86 -14.48 13.88
N TRP A 199 -5.45 -14.42 15.15
CA TRP A 199 -6.17 -14.96 16.29
C TRP A 199 -6.13 -13.99 17.48
N PRO A 200 -7.01 -14.21 18.48
CA PRO A 200 -6.93 -13.48 19.73
C PRO A 200 -5.62 -13.81 20.43
N GLU A 201 -4.83 -12.79 20.72
CA GLU A 201 -3.48 -12.95 21.23
C GLU A 201 -3.17 -11.86 22.26
N THR A 202 -2.20 -12.13 23.12
CA THR A 202 -1.72 -11.17 24.12
C THR A 202 -0.36 -10.62 23.70
N ILE A 203 -0.22 -9.29 23.64
CA ILE A 203 1.05 -8.64 23.33
C ILE A 203 1.42 -7.66 24.45
N GLN A 204 2.61 -7.84 24.99
CA GLN A 204 3.21 -6.93 25.96
C GLN A 204 3.87 -5.76 25.23
N VAL A 205 3.17 -4.63 25.10
CA VAL A 205 3.65 -3.45 24.34
C VAL A 205 4.97 -2.92 24.90
N HIS A 206 5.15 -2.89 26.22
CA HIS A 206 6.41 -2.45 26.84
C HIS A 206 7.61 -3.32 26.37
N THR A 207 7.42 -4.63 26.20
CA THR A 207 8.48 -5.53 25.70
C THR A 207 8.87 -5.17 24.27
N VAL A 208 7.88 -4.82 23.43
CA VAL A 208 8.11 -4.39 22.05
C VAL A 208 8.92 -3.09 22.00
N LEU A 209 8.49 -2.08 22.76
CA LEU A 209 9.13 -0.77 22.81
C LEU A 209 10.56 -0.84 23.39
N ASN A 210 10.78 -1.66 24.41
CA ASN A 210 12.10 -1.88 25.00
C ASN A 210 13.05 -2.60 24.04
N THR A 211 12.55 -3.59 23.31
CA THR A 211 13.38 -4.37 22.37
C THR A 211 13.66 -3.58 21.09
N CYS A 212 12.74 -2.72 20.66
CA CYS A 212 12.85 -1.88 19.46
C CYS A 212 12.92 -0.40 19.84
N PRO A 213 14.02 0.09 20.44
CA PRO A 213 14.10 1.46 20.95
C PRO A 213 14.12 2.55 19.86
N HIS A 214 14.27 2.17 18.59
CA HIS A 214 14.27 3.06 17.43
C HIS A 214 12.93 3.07 16.68
N LEU A 215 11.90 2.46 17.26
CA LEU A 215 10.60 2.28 16.62
C LEU A 215 9.90 3.64 16.41
N LEU A 216 9.67 3.99 15.15
CA LEU A 216 8.95 5.17 14.70
C LEU A 216 7.49 4.86 14.43
N THR A 217 7.18 3.64 13.99
CA THR A 217 5.82 3.22 13.64
C THR A 217 5.52 1.86 14.25
N LEU A 218 4.45 1.79 15.03
CA LEU A 218 3.91 0.57 15.57
C LEU A 218 2.46 0.45 15.14
N HIS A 219 2.16 -0.61 14.39
CA HIS A 219 0.82 -0.94 13.93
C HIS A 219 0.48 -2.37 14.36
N LEU A 220 -0.52 -2.51 15.23
CA LEU A 220 -1.07 -3.80 15.65
C LEU A 220 -2.50 -3.92 15.12
N ASP A 221 -2.78 -5.01 14.41
CA ASP A 221 -4.07 -5.29 13.79
C ASP A 221 -4.38 -6.79 13.91
N ALA A 222 -5.65 -7.12 14.06
CA ALA A 222 -6.16 -8.48 14.09
C ALA A 222 -7.64 -8.49 13.73
N PRO A 223 -8.17 -9.57 13.11
CA PRO A 223 -9.62 -9.72 12.90
C PRO A 223 -10.37 -9.90 14.23
N SER A 224 -9.65 -10.29 15.28
CA SER A 224 -10.15 -10.55 16.62
C SER A 224 -9.49 -9.64 17.66
N VAL A 225 -9.86 -9.79 18.95
CA VAL A 225 -9.35 -8.92 20.02
C VAL A 225 -7.85 -9.17 20.28
N ILE A 226 -7.05 -8.10 20.32
CA ILE A 226 -5.67 -8.12 20.81
C ILE A 226 -5.66 -7.62 22.25
N HIS A 227 -5.24 -8.44 23.20
CA HIS A 227 -5.09 -8.01 24.59
C HIS A 227 -3.71 -7.38 24.79
N LEU A 228 -3.67 -6.13 25.28
CA LEU A 228 -2.43 -5.40 25.56
C LEU A 228 -2.34 -5.08 27.06
N PRO A 229 -2.06 -6.08 27.91
CA PRO A 229 -2.10 -5.94 29.35
C PRO A 229 -0.90 -5.14 29.90
N GLY A 230 -1.02 -4.73 31.16
CA GLY A 230 0.04 -4.12 31.94
C GLY A 230 0.36 -2.67 31.56
N SER A 231 1.27 -2.06 32.33
CA SER A 231 1.77 -0.72 32.01
C SER A 231 2.65 -0.78 30.76
N TRP A 232 2.54 0.25 29.92
CA TRP A 232 3.40 0.41 28.75
C TRP A 232 4.68 1.19 29.07
N LYS A 233 4.83 1.68 30.31
CA LYS A 233 6.09 2.20 30.85
C LYS A 233 7.04 1.03 31.11
N ALA A 234 8.33 1.26 30.95
CA ALA A 234 9.33 0.28 31.36
C ALA A 234 9.20 0.06 32.88
N SER A 235 8.92 -1.18 33.30
CA SER A 235 8.90 -1.51 34.72
C SER A 235 10.27 -1.22 35.32
N THR A 236 10.27 -0.51 36.45
CA THR A 236 11.47 -0.20 37.25
C THR A 236 12.04 -1.44 37.94
N GLU A 237 11.24 -2.51 38.03
CA GLU A 237 11.62 -3.84 38.49
C GLU A 237 12.50 -4.55 37.44
N THR A 238 13.71 -4.04 37.25
CA THR A 238 14.73 -4.74 36.46
C THR A 238 15.24 -5.94 37.27
N ALA A 239 15.36 -7.08 36.60
CA ALA A 239 16.04 -8.25 37.16
C ALA A 239 17.45 -7.84 37.65
N PRO A 240 17.90 -8.33 38.81
CA PRO A 240 19.18 -7.93 39.39
C PRO A 240 20.32 -8.15 38.38
N GLY A 241 20.94 -7.06 37.92
CA GLY A 241 22.08 -7.07 36.99
C GLY A 241 21.87 -6.37 35.64
N VAL A 242 20.68 -5.86 35.32
CA VAL A 242 20.45 -4.99 34.15
C VAL A 242 20.36 -3.54 34.62
N GLU A 243 21.25 -2.66 34.14
CA GLU A 243 21.18 -1.24 34.49
C GLU A 243 19.78 -0.68 34.19
N PRO A 244 19.15 0.05 35.12
CA PRO A 244 17.82 0.60 34.92
C PRO A 244 17.85 1.52 33.70
N ILE A 245 17.04 1.19 32.70
CA ILE A 245 16.83 2.04 31.54
C ILE A 245 16.33 3.39 32.07
N ASN A 246 17.03 4.47 31.74
CA ASN A 246 16.66 5.84 32.13
C ASN A 246 15.14 6.05 32.00
N GLU A 247 14.45 6.20 33.14
CA GLU A 247 12.99 6.36 33.22
C GLU A 247 12.49 7.56 32.40
N ASN A 248 13.38 8.51 32.09
CA ASN A 248 13.11 9.70 31.30
C ASN A 248 13.42 9.55 29.81
N ARG A 249 13.59 8.33 29.30
CA ARG A 249 13.87 8.13 27.88
C ARG A 249 12.61 8.35 27.06
N LEU A 250 12.60 9.47 26.34
CA LEU A 250 11.59 9.76 25.32
C LEU A 250 11.72 8.76 24.16
N LEU A 251 10.59 8.22 23.73
CA LEU A 251 10.48 7.29 22.62
C LEU A 251 10.37 8.05 21.29
N PRO A 252 11.04 7.61 20.22
CA PRO A 252 11.00 8.29 18.92
C PRO A 252 9.71 7.98 18.13
N LEU A 253 8.71 7.38 18.77
CA LEU A 253 7.49 6.91 18.12
C LEU A 253 6.73 8.08 17.50
N GLN A 254 6.42 7.96 16.21
CA GLN A 254 5.71 8.95 15.40
C GLN A 254 4.31 8.47 14.99
N SER A 255 4.11 7.16 14.88
CA SER A 255 2.83 6.57 14.51
C SER A 255 2.51 5.38 15.40
N PHE A 256 1.34 5.42 16.02
CA PHE A 256 0.80 4.37 16.88
C PHE A 256 -0.61 4.04 16.43
N ILE A 257 -0.79 2.87 15.84
CA ILE A 257 -2.04 2.39 15.27
C ILE A 257 -2.40 1.07 15.95
N LEU A 258 -3.54 1.04 16.64
CA LEU A 258 -4.08 -0.16 17.25
C LEU A 258 -5.44 -0.44 16.64
N GLU A 259 -5.64 -1.66 16.15
CA GLU A 259 -6.90 -2.12 15.60
C GLU A 259 -7.40 -3.38 16.33
N ASN A 260 -8.67 -3.39 16.72
CA ASN A 260 -9.29 -4.43 17.54
C ASN A 260 -8.55 -4.71 18.87
N ALA A 261 -7.90 -3.72 19.46
CA ALA A 261 -7.15 -3.86 20.71
C ALA A 261 -8.03 -3.65 21.97
N SER A 262 -7.62 -4.26 23.06
CA SER A 262 -8.19 -4.12 24.41
C SER A 262 -7.08 -3.83 25.41
N PHE A 263 -7.18 -2.69 26.12
CA PHE A 263 -6.17 -2.24 27.08
C PHE A 263 -6.73 -1.25 28.10
N ALA A 264 -5.99 -1.04 29.19
CA ALA A 264 -6.30 -0.01 30.17
C ALA A 264 -5.93 1.37 29.63
N GLN A 265 -6.89 2.31 29.59
CA GLN A 265 -6.69 3.67 29.06
C GLN A 265 -5.48 4.38 29.67
N THR A 266 -5.24 4.22 30.98
CA THR A 266 -4.08 4.77 31.69
C THR A 266 -2.74 4.37 31.08
N SER A 267 -2.65 3.20 30.45
CA SER A 267 -1.42 2.73 29.80
C SER A 267 -1.11 3.50 28.51
N LEU A 268 -2.15 3.91 27.77
CA LEU A 268 -2.02 4.80 26.63
C LEU A 268 -1.64 6.21 27.08
N GLU A 269 -2.35 6.74 28.06
CA GLU A 269 -2.10 8.06 28.64
C GLU A 269 -0.64 8.20 29.11
N ASP A 270 -0.13 7.15 29.76
CA ASP A 270 1.26 7.03 30.17
C ASP A 270 2.24 7.00 28.99
N LEU A 271 1.91 6.28 27.91
CA LEU A 271 2.73 6.24 26.70
C LEU A 271 2.79 7.60 26.00
N LEU A 272 1.68 8.34 25.96
CA LEU A 272 1.61 9.66 25.30
C LEU A 272 2.60 10.67 25.89
N VAL A 273 2.84 10.59 27.21
CA VAL A 273 3.85 11.42 27.89
C VAL A 273 5.27 11.08 27.42
N LEU A 274 5.53 9.82 27.07
CA LEU A 274 6.84 9.35 26.60
C LEU A 274 7.07 9.57 25.10
N THR A 275 6.04 9.93 24.32
CA THR A 275 6.11 10.01 22.85
C THR A 275 5.84 11.44 22.33
N PRO A 276 6.71 12.43 22.61
CA PRO A 276 6.47 13.83 22.23
C PRO A 276 6.48 14.06 20.70
N HIS A 277 6.95 13.08 19.93
CA HIS A 277 7.01 13.13 18.47
C HIS A 277 5.83 12.44 17.78
N LEU A 278 4.83 12.00 18.55
CA LEU A 278 3.68 11.29 18.00
C LEU A 278 2.87 12.20 17.08
N ALA A 279 2.83 11.85 15.81
CA ALA A 279 2.12 12.57 14.76
C ALA A 279 0.86 11.82 14.29
N ASN A 280 0.79 10.52 14.48
CA ASN A 280 -0.35 9.70 14.05
C ASN A 280 -0.79 8.77 15.19
N LEU A 281 -1.98 9.00 15.73
CA LEU A 281 -2.56 8.19 16.80
C LEU A 281 -3.93 7.66 16.35
N GLN A 282 -4.02 6.34 16.12
CA GLN A 282 -5.27 5.74 15.65
C GLN A 282 -5.64 4.53 16.48
N LEU A 283 -6.78 4.61 17.14
CA LEU A 283 -7.38 3.57 17.96
C LEU A 283 -8.66 3.11 17.26
N ARG A 284 -8.52 2.07 16.45
CA ARG A 284 -9.55 1.55 15.55
C ARG A 284 -10.26 0.37 16.21
N ASN A 285 -11.59 0.41 16.25
CA ASN A 285 -12.41 -0.71 16.73
C ASN A 285 -12.00 -1.21 18.12
N LEU A 286 -11.68 -0.32 19.06
CA LEU A 286 -11.27 -0.71 20.40
C LEU A 286 -12.33 -1.60 21.05
N ARG A 287 -11.84 -2.62 21.74
CA ARG A 287 -12.67 -3.60 22.44
C ARG A 287 -12.67 -3.23 23.92
N PRO A 288 -13.83 -3.26 24.59
CA PRO A 288 -13.87 -3.04 26.03
C PRO A 288 -13.00 -4.09 26.73
N ASP A 289 -12.33 -3.70 27.80
CA ASP A 289 -11.54 -4.63 28.59
C ASP A 289 -12.48 -5.61 29.31
N THR A 290 -12.51 -6.85 28.82
CA THR A 290 -13.31 -7.92 29.42
C THR A 290 -12.68 -8.46 30.70
N THR A 291 -11.42 -8.14 30.98
CA THR A 291 -10.71 -8.64 32.17
C THR A 291 -11.00 -7.80 33.41
N SER A 292 -11.36 -6.53 33.25
CA SER A 292 -11.78 -5.69 34.38
C SER A 292 -13.22 -6.02 34.78
N VAL A 293 -13.43 -6.33 36.06
CA VAL A 293 -14.76 -6.57 36.65
C VAL A 293 -15.69 -5.36 36.47
N PHE A 294 -15.12 -4.18 36.34
CA PHE A 294 -15.83 -2.96 35.98
C PHE A 294 -15.97 -2.91 34.46
N LYS A 295 -17.20 -2.69 33.96
CA LYS A 295 -17.46 -2.36 32.55
C LYS A 295 -16.80 -1.01 32.23
N ASN A 296 -15.50 -1.01 32.02
CA ASN A 296 -14.73 0.18 31.70
C ASN A 296 -15.02 0.54 30.24
N SER A 297 -16.00 1.42 30.03
CA SER A 297 -16.02 2.23 28.83
C SER A 297 -14.81 3.16 28.86
N TYR A 298 -14.12 3.31 27.73
CA TYR A 298 -13.08 4.32 27.58
C TYR A 298 -13.67 5.71 27.87
N ASP A 299 -13.04 6.47 28.76
CA ASP A 299 -13.41 7.85 29.05
C ASP A 299 -12.70 8.77 28.06
N TRP A 300 -13.36 8.94 26.90
CA TRP A 300 -12.83 9.73 25.81
C TRP A 300 -12.63 11.20 26.20
N SER A 301 -13.51 11.77 27.02
CA SER A 301 -13.40 13.14 27.49
C SER A 301 -12.11 13.36 28.27
N SER A 302 -11.77 12.44 29.17
CA SER A 302 -10.48 12.47 29.89
C SER A 302 -9.30 12.41 28.93
N LEU A 303 -9.32 11.48 27.96
CA LEU A 303 -8.24 11.33 26.99
C LEU A 303 -8.06 12.61 26.14
N PHE A 304 -9.14 13.27 25.74
CA PHE A 304 -9.06 14.53 24.99
C PHE A 304 -8.53 15.68 25.81
N CYS A 305 -8.95 15.81 27.07
CA CYS A 305 -8.37 16.77 28.00
C CYS A 305 -6.85 16.55 28.14
N GLN A 306 -6.40 15.29 28.16
CA GLN A 306 -4.98 15.00 28.19
C GLN A 306 -4.26 15.31 26.88
N LEU A 307 -4.82 14.93 25.73
CA LEU A 307 -4.22 15.23 24.43
C LEU A 307 -4.12 16.74 24.18
N THR A 308 -5.12 17.50 24.61
CA THR A 308 -5.11 18.98 24.53
C THR A 308 -4.12 19.60 25.53
N ALA A 309 -4.00 19.05 26.74
CA ALA A 309 -2.97 19.45 27.70
C ALA A 309 -1.55 19.18 27.16
N LEU A 310 -1.38 18.09 26.40
CA LEU A 310 -0.18 17.75 25.65
C LEU A 310 -0.10 18.50 24.30
N SER A 311 -0.47 19.78 24.28
CA SER A 311 -0.47 20.69 23.12
C SER A 311 0.84 20.74 22.29
N LEU A 312 1.93 20.14 22.81
CA LEU A 312 3.21 19.98 22.12
C LEU A 312 3.24 18.80 21.13
N LEU A 313 2.26 17.88 21.16
CA LEU A 313 2.24 16.76 20.23
C LEU A 313 1.94 17.24 18.81
N PRO A 314 2.79 16.93 17.81
CA PRO A 314 2.60 17.35 16.43
C PRO A 314 1.59 16.43 15.71
N LEU A 315 0.45 16.15 16.34
CA LEU A 315 -0.58 15.29 15.79
C LEU A 315 -1.05 15.84 14.45
N ARG A 316 -1.09 14.97 13.46
CA ARG A 316 -1.55 15.20 12.09
C ARG A 316 -2.74 14.33 11.76
N SER A 317 -2.78 13.12 12.32
CA SER A 317 -3.86 12.17 12.11
C SER A 317 -4.27 11.55 13.44
N ILE A 318 -5.59 11.53 13.66
CA ILE A 318 -6.20 11.03 14.88
C ILE A 318 -7.43 10.21 14.50
N HIS A 319 -7.62 9.07 15.16
CA HIS A 319 -8.85 8.28 15.05
C HIS A 319 -9.16 7.56 16.36
N PHE A 320 -10.43 7.57 16.74
CA PHE A 320 -10.93 6.83 17.89
C PHE A 320 -12.26 6.17 17.52
N SER A 321 -12.34 4.86 17.63
CA SER A 321 -13.61 4.14 17.51
C SER A 321 -13.65 2.94 18.45
N VAL A 322 -14.86 2.64 18.95
CA VAL A 322 -15.14 1.48 19.81
C VAL A 322 -15.95 0.47 19.01
N TYR A 323 -15.55 -0.80 19.04
CA TYR A 323 -16.25 -1.86 18.34
C TYR A 323 -17.70 -1.97 18.81
N GLY A 324 -18.64 -2.01 17.85
CA GLY A 324 -20.07 -2.18 18.13
C GLY A 324 -20.79 -0.94 18.67
N GLN A 325 -20.07 0.16 18.91
CA GLN A 325 -20.66 1.43 19.30
C GLN A 325 -20.66 2.37 18.09
N ALA A 326 -21.84 2.82 17.67
CA ALA A 326 -21.95 3.96 16.76
C ALA A 326 -21.52 5.21 17.52
N ALA A 327 -20.68 6.04 16.91
CA ALA A 327 -20.36 7.31 17.52
C ALA A 327 -21.59 8.22 17.47
N THR A 328 -21.81 9.00 18.52
CA THR A 328 -22.81 10.06 18.46
C THR A 328 -22.27 11.18 17.56
N GLU A 329 -23.14 11.81 16.77
CA GLU A 329 -22.71 12.78 15.75
C GLU A 329 -21.94 13.97 16.36
N ASP A 330 -22.39 14.46 17.51
CA ASP A 330 -21.76 15.57 18.23
C ASP A 330 -20.36 15.20 18.74
N GLU A 331 -20.19 13.95 19.17
CA GLU A 331 -18.92 13.47 19.70
C GLU A 331 -17.82 13.47 18.63
N GLU A 332 -18.02 12.88 17.45
CA GLU A 332 -16.92 12.78 16.48
C GLU A 332 -16.46 14.15 15.96
N GLN A 333 -17.41 15.06 15.72
CA GLN A 333 -17.11 16.38 15.19
C GLN A 333 -16.31 17.22 16.18
N GLU A 334 -16.73 17.26 17.45
CA GLU A 334 -16.04 18.03 18.48
C GLU A 334 -14.64 17.47 18.73
N LYS A 335 -14.51 16.15 18.77
CA LYS A 335 -13.25 15.48 19.15
C LYS A 335 -12.10 15.75 18.18
N VAL A 336 -12.33 15.64 16.87
CA VAL A 336 -11.24 15.84 15.88
C VAL A 336 -10.87 17.32 15.77
N LEU A 337 -11.87 18.21 15.75
CA LEU A 337 -11.65 19.65 15.65
C LEU A 337 -10.96 20.23 16.87
N VAL A 338 -11.24 19.71 18.08
CA VAL A 338 -10.63 20.19 19.32
C VAL A 338 -9.18 19.72 19.45
N VAL A 339 -8.88 18.45 19.15
CA VAL A 339 -7.55 17.90 19.39
C VAL A 339 -6.56 18.25 18.27
N CYS A 340 -7.01 18.26 17.01
CA CYS A 340 -6.15 18.54 15.87
C CYS A 340 -6.85 19.44 14.84
N PRO A 341 -7.10 20.72 15.18
CA PRO A 341 -7.82 21.65 14.29
C PRO A 341 -7.13 21.91 12.95
N GLN A 342 -5.81 21.67 12.87
CA GLN A 342 -5.00 21.86 11.68
C GLN A 342 -4.73 20.54 10.92
N SER A 343 -5.37 19.44 11.32
CA SER A 343 -5.20 18.17 10.62
C SER A 343 -5.63 18.29 9.16
N SER A 344 -4.75 17.82 8.28
CA SER A 344 -5.06 17.58 6.86
C SER A 344 -5.24 16.08 6.56
N GLU A 345 -5.17 15.22 7.59
CA GLU A 345 -5.18 13.76 7.48
C GLU A 345 -6.19 13.16 8.47
N TRP A 346 -7.36 12.79 7.96
CA TRP A 346 -8.45 12.27 8.80
C TRP A 346 -8.63 10.78 8.60
N ALA A 347 -9.00 10.09 9.67
CA ALA A 347 -9.37 8.71 9.63
C ALA A 347 -10.65 8.46 10.45
N PHE A 348 -11.60 7.74 9.88
CA PHE A 348 -12.85 7.33 10.54
C PHE A 348 -13.34 5.99 10.01
N ARG A 349 -14.33 5.38 10.66
CA ARG A 349 -14.88 4.12 10.12
C ARG A 349 -15.77 4.42 8.93
N SER A 350 -15.77 3.56 7.92
CA SER A 350 -16.56 3.75 6.70
C SER A 350 -18.03 4.09 7.01
N PHE A 351 -18.65 3.38 7.98
CA PHE A 351 -20.05 3.58 8.35
C PHE A 351 -20.29 4.79 9.27
N ASP A 352 -19.24 5.40 9.85
CA ASP A 352 -19.34 6.67 10.57
C ASP A 352 -19.40 7.86 9.59
N LEU A 353 -19.30 7.63 8.27
CA LEU A 353 -19.47 8.66 7.25
C LEU A 353 -20.95 9.06 7.11
N THR A 354 -21.52 9.61 8.17
CA THR A 354 -22.89 10.10 8.23
C THR A 354 -23.03 11.38 7.38
N PRO A 355 -24.27 11.78 7.04
CA PRO A 355 -24.51 13.08 6.41
C PRO A 355 -23.93 14.25 7.23
N SER A 356 -23.98 14.17 8.56
CA SER A 356 -23.43 15.17 9.48
C SER A 356 -21.90 15.24 9.39
N VAL A 357 -21.20 14.09 9.45
CA VAL A 357 -19.75 14.03 9.25
C VAL A 357 -19.38 14.54 7.85
N THR A 358 -20.13 14.15 6.82
CA THR A 358 -19.94 14.63 5.45
C THR A 358 -20.12 16.15 5.35
N SER A 359 -21.10 16.72 6.05
CA SER A 359 -21.31 18.16 6.15
C SER A 359 -20.12 18.85 6.82
N CYS A 360 -19.59 18.29 7.91
CA CYS A 360 -18.39 18.79 8.57
C CYS A 360 -17.16 18.76 7.64
N LEU A 361 -16.91 17.63 6.98
CA LEU A 361 -15.82 17.51 6.00
C LEU A 361 -15.98 18.51 4.84
N ASN A 362 -17.22 18.81 4.45
CA ASN A 362 -17.52 19.83 3.46
C ASN A 362 -17.27 21.26 3.96
N GLN A 363 -17.36 21.53 5.26
CA GLN A 363 -16.97 22.82 5.83
C GLN A 363 -15.44 22.99 5.84
N LEU A 364 -14.70 21.88 5.91
CA LEU A 364 -13.23 21.83 5.90
C LEU A 364 -12.61 21.72 4.50
N ARG A 365 -13.37 22.05 3.44
CA ARG A 365 -13.08 21.73 2.02
C ARG A 365 -11.66 22.01 1.51
N ASN A 366 -10.88 22.85 2.18
CA ASN A 366 -9.56 23.28 1.72
C ASN A 366 -8.38 22.78 2.56
N THR A 367 -8.62 22.07 3.67
CA THR A 367 -7.55 21.56 4.55
C THR A 367 -7.33 20.07 4.40
N LEU A 368 -8.39 19.29 4.14
CA LEU A 368 -8.28 17.84 4.08
C LEU A 368 -7.62 17.37 2.79
N THR A 369 -6.44 16.78 2.91
CA THR A 369 -5.69 16.22 1.78
C THR A 369 -5.65 14.69 1.83
N THR A 370 -5.79 14.09 3.01
CA THR A 370 -5.78 12.64 3.18
C THR A 370 -7.00 12.18 3.96
N LEU A 371 -7.71 11.21 3.41
CA LEU A 371 -8.83 10.54 4.06
C LEU A 371 -8.60 9.03 4.09
N ASP A 372 -8.61 8.44 5.28
CA ASP A 372 -8.49 7.00 5.52
C ASP A 372 -9.77 6.43 6.15
N LEU A 373 -10.52 5.63 5.39
CA LEU A 373 -11.74 4.97 5.82
C LEU A 373 -11.41 3.54 6.26
N VAL A 374 -11.47 3.34 7.56
CA VAL A 374 -11.25 2.05 8.21
C VAL A 374 -12.56 1.28 8.16
N ALA A 375 -12.56 -0.01 7.82
CA ALA A 375 -13.78 -0.80 7.98
C ALA A 375 -13.64 -1.76 9.15
N SER A 376 -14.74 -1.99 9.85
CA SER A 376 -14.85 -3.12 10.75
C SER A 376 -15.12 -4.37 9.92
N GLU A 377 -14.27 -5.39 10.06
CA GLU A 377 -14.53 -6.68 9.44
C GLU A 377 -15.84 -7.28 9.99
N GLY A 378 -16.66 -7.87 9.10
CA GLY A 378 -17.84 -8.65 9.49
C GLY A 378 -19.17 -7.88 9.57
N GLN A 379 -19.19 -6.55 9.47
CA GLN A 379 -20.44 -5.81 9.29
C GLN A 379 -20.65 -5.54 7.80
N ALA A 380 -21.59 -6.28 7.19
CA ALA A 380 -22.11 -5.95 5.88
C ALA A 380 -22.80 -4.58 5.98
N VAL A 381 -22.12 -3.54 5.51
CA VAL A 381 -22.68 -2.18 5.48
C VAL A 381 -23.77 -2.18 4.40
N ASN A 382 -25.01 -2.46 4.80
CA ASN A 382 -26.17 -2.43 3.92
C ASN A 382 -26.47 -1.01 3.40
N ASN A 383 -25.86 0.02 4.00
CA ASN A 383 -25.84 1.38 3.49
C ASN A 383 -24.61 1.57 2.60
N TYR A 384 -24.73 1.19 1.33
CA TYR A 384 -23.72 1.53 0.33
C TYR A 384 -23.44 3.04 0.38
N ASP A 385 -22.20 3.43 0.69
CA ASP A 385 -21.77 4.78 1.09
C ASP A 385 -22.07 5.87 0.04
N LEU A 386 -23.34 6.29 -0.04
CA LEU A 386 -23.82 7.51 -0.71
C LEU A 386 -22.91 8.70 -0.35
N ALA A 387 -22.51 8.75 0.91
CA ALA A 387 -21.74 9.82 1.49
C ALA A 387 -20.32 9.91 0.93
N LEU A 388 -19.62 8.78 0.72
CA LEU A 388 -18.28 8.79 0.14
C LEU A 388 -18.29 9.35 -1.29
N HIS A 389 -19.20 8.87 -2.14
CA HIS A 389 -19.28 9.37 -3.51
C HIS A 389 -19.59 10.87 -3.56
N ARG A 390 -20.59 11.32 -2.78
CA ARG A 390 -20.93 12.75 -2.67
C ARG A 390 -19.75 13.59 -2.17
N TYR A 391 -19.01 13.07 -1.19
CA TYR A 391 -17.81 13.72 -0.68
C TYR A 391 -16.74 13.85 -1.78
N LEU A 392 -16.46 12.80 -2.56
CA LEU A 392 -15.49 12.85 -3.66
C LEU A 392 -15.90 13.81 -4.78
N CYS A 393 -17.20 13.93 -5.07
CA CYS A 393 -17.75 14.95 -5.97
C CYS A 393 -17.59 16.38 -5.44
N ALA A 394 -17.38 16.58 -4.13
CA ALA A 394 -17.30 17.89 -3.50
C ALA A 394 -15.88 18.28 -3.02
N SER A 395 -14.89 17.40 -3.19
CA SER A 395 -13.57 17.53 -2.53
C SER A 395 -12.40 17.70 -3.50
N PRO A 396 -12.21 18.89 -4.12
CA PRO A 396 -11.17 19.10 -5.12
C PRO A 396 -9.73 19.03 -4.57
N HIS A 397 -9.55 19.22 -3.27
CA HIS A 397 -8.24 19.26 -2.60
C HIS A 397 -7.76 17.90 -2.08
N LEU A 398 -8.58 16.86 -2.16
CA LEU A 398 -8.21 15.53 -1.70
C LEU A 398 -7.08 14.96 -2.57
N LEU A 399 -5.96 14.60 -1.94
CA LEU A 399 -4.77 14.02 -2.58
C LEU A 399 -4.67 12.51 -2.33
N HIS A 400 -5.14 12.03 -1.19
CA HIS A 400 -5.04 10.63 -0.81
C HIS A 400 -6.36 10.11 -0.23
N LEU A 401 -6.93 9.09 -0.86
CA LEU A 401 -8.06 8.34 -0.34
C LEU A 401 -7.64 6.89 -0.11
N LYS A 402 -7.72 6.44 1.14
CA LYS A 402 -7.54 5.04 1.52
C LYS A 402 -8.86 4.52 2.07
N ALA A 403 -9.65 3.89 1.21
CA ALA A 403 -10.97 3.39 1.56
C ALA A 403 -11.13 1.95 1.04
N ALA A 404 -10.11 1.13 1.27
CA ALA A 404 -9.99 -0.21 0.69
C ALA A 404 -11.14 -1.15 1.05
N ASN A 405 -11.92 -0.81 2.07
CA ASN A 405 -13.09 -1.55 2.50
C ASN A 405 -14.41 -0.76 2.35
N SER A 406 -14.38 0.55 2.09
CA SER A 406 -15.58 1.31 1.76
C SER A 406 -16.01 1.01 0.34
N VAL A 407 -17.32 0.82 0.18
CA VAL A 407 -17.89 0.42 -1.09
C VAL A 407 -18.22 1.64 -1.93
N CYS A 408 -17.64 1.71 -3.13
CA CYS A 408 -18.07 2.60 -4.19
C CYS A 408 -18.86 1.83 -5.25
N LEU A 409 -20.07 2.29 -5.53
CA LEU A 409 -20.98 1.66 -6.49
C LEU A 409 -20.61 2.03 -7.93
N VAL A 410 -20.52 1.04 -8.82
CA VAL A 410 -20.26 1.29 -10.25
C VAL A 410 -21.35 2.15 -10.88
N GLU A 411 -22.60 2.02 -10.43
CA GLU A 411 -23.74 2.83 -10.87
C GLU A 411 -23.47 4.34 -10.73
N ARG A 412 -22.65 4.73 -9.74
CA ARG A 412 -22.31 6.14 -9.48
C ARG A 412 -21.20 6.67 -10.38
N MET A 413 -20.40 5.77 -10.93
CA MET A 413 -19.38 6.08 -11.93
C MET A 413 -19.97 6.07 -13.35
N ASP A 414 -21.09 5.38 -13.55
CA ASP A 414 -21.76 5.27 -14.84
C ASP A 414 -22.61 6.50 -15.17
N ILE A 415 -21.92 7.57 -15.55
CA ILE A 415 -22.51 8.86 -15.93
C ILE A 415 -23.64 8.72 -16.96
N HIS A 416 -23.56 7.72 -17.84
CA HIS A 416 -24.53 7.51 -18.92
C HIS A 416 -25.56 6.42 -18.62
N LYS A 417 -25.53 5.82 -17.41
CA LYS A 417 -26.42 4.74 -16.99
C LYS A 417 -26.50 3.57 -17.99
N ARG A 418 -25.40 3.31 -18.71
CA ARG A 418 -25.27 2.23 -19.73
C ARG A 418 -25.32 0.84 -19.09
N TRP A 419 -24.87 0.75 -17.86
CA TRP A 419 -25.00 -0.39 -16.99
C TRP A 419 -26.19 -0.13 -16.06
N THR A 420 -27.39 -0.44 -16.54
CA THR A 420 -28.62 -0.28 -15.77
C THR A 420 -28.91 -1.59 -15.03
N PRO A 421 -28.59 -1.71 -13.73
CA PRO A 421 -29.06 -2.86 -12.97
C PRO A 421 -30.59 -2.83 -13.01
N SER A 422 -31.22 -3.98 -13.29
CA SER A 422 -32.66 -4.13 -13.11
C SER A 422 -32.94 -4.07 -11.61
N ILE A 423 -33.03 -2.87 -11.04
CA ILE A 423 -33.30 -2.67 -9.61
C ILE A 423 -34.72 -3.18 -9.37
N ARG A 424 -34.82 -4.44 -8.96
CA ARG A 424 -36.05 -4.94 -8.37
C ARG A 424 -36.16 -4.23 -7.02
N VAL A 425 -37.17 -3.39 -6.88
CA VAL A 425 -37.56 -2.78 -5.61
C VAL A 425 -38.01 -3.92 -4.69
N SER A 426 -37.06 -4.58 -4.03
CA SER A 426 -37.35 -5.54 -2.98
C SER A 426 -37.78 -4.74 -1.75
N ASN A 427 -39.05 -4.87 -1.38
CA ASN A 427 -39.64 -4.39 -0.12
C ASN A 427 -39.85 -2.88 0.06
N GLY A 428 -40.10 -2.12 -1.01
CA GLY A 428 -40.66 -0.76 -0.90
C GLY A 428 -39.72 0.32 -0.33
N SER A 429 -38.51 -0.03 0.13
CA SER A 429 -37.45 0.96 0.37
C SER A 429 -36.89 1.40 -0.98
N VAL A 430 -37.43 2.49 -1.51
CA VAL A 430 -36.92 3.12 -2.72
C VAL A 430 -35.44 3.45 -2.47
N VAL A 431 -34.53 2.82 -3.23
CA VAL A 431 -33.09 3.17 -3.23
C VAL A 431 -33.00 4.57 -3.85
N GLN A 432 -33.18 5.60 -3.02
CA GLN A 432 -33.69 6.88 -3.48
C GLN A 432 -32.70 7.78 -4.22
N ASP A 433 -31.44 7.40 -4.41
CA ASP A 433 -30.52 8.31 -5.13
C ASP A 433 -29.26 7.62 -5.67
N LEU A 434 -29.39 6.87 -6.77
CA LEU A 434 -28.24 6.38 -7.55
C LEU A 434 -27.80 7.39 -8.61
N GLN A 435 -27.90 8.70 -8.34
CA GLN A 435 -27.40 9.68 -9.28
C GLN A 435 -25.89 9.50 -9.46
N PRO A 436 -25.42 9.31 -10.71
CA PRO A 436 -24.01 9.30 -11.00
C PRO A 436 -23.43 10.70 -10.78
N GLY A 437 -22.11 10.77 -10.56
CA GLY A 437 -21.45 12.05 -10.37
C GLY A 437 -19.99 11.99 -10.76
N ILE A 438 -19.41 13.14 -11.08
CA ILE A 438 -18.01 13.24 -11.46
C ILE A 438 -17.21 13.72 -10.25
N TRP A 439 -16.24 12.93 -9.79
CA TRP A 439 -15.40 13.31 -8.66
C TRP A 439 -14.62 14.59 -8.96
N ALA A 440 -14.58 15.51 -8.00
CA ALA A 440 -13.88 16.78 -8.11
C ALA A 440 -12.38 16.68 -7.79
N CYS A 441 -11.94 15.60 -7.14
CA CYS A 441 -10.55 15.38 -6.69
C CYS A 441 -9.55 15.07 -7.83
N ARG A 442 -9.39 15.96 -8.82
CA ARG A 442 -8.51 15.75 -10.00
C ARG A 442 -7.05 15.47 -9.66
N ASN A 443 -6.58 16.03 -8.54
CA ASN A 443 -5.21 15.91 -8.06
C ASN A 443 -4.99 14.70 -7.15
N LEU A 444 -5.96 13.78 -7.06
CA LEU A 444 -5.83 12.57 -6.26
C LEU A 444 -4.63 11.74 -6.76
N GLN A 445 -3.70 11.48 -5.85
CA GLN A 445 -2.48 10.71 -6.08
C GLN A 445 -2.62 9.27 -5.58
N THR A 446 -3.40 9.05 -4.53
CA THR A 446 -3.66 7.72 -3.97
C THR A 446 -5.14 7.44 -3.95
N LEU A 447 -5.56 6.34 -4.59
CA LEU A 447 -6.93 5.83 -4.54
C LEU A 447 -6.90 4.36 -4.19
N HIS A 448 -7.27 4.01 -2.96
CA HIS A 448 -7.56 2.63 -2.59
C HIS A 448 -9.06 2.53 -2.33
N ILE A 449 -9.79 1.78 -3.15
CA ILE A 449 -11.26 1.66 -3.01
C ILE A 449 -11.72 0.24 -3.25
N ARG A 450 -12.83 -0.12 -2.59
CA ARG A 450 -13.61 -1.29 -2.96
C ARG A 450 -14.72 -0.88 -3.92
N VAL A 451 -14.84 -1.62 -5.01
CA VAL A 451 -15.88 -1.43 -6.01
C VAL A 451 -16.93 -2.52 -5.82
N HIS A 452 -18.19 -2.13 -5.83
CA HIS A 452 -19.35 -3.04 -5.77
C HIS A 452 -20.38 -2.64 -6.82
N ASN A 453 -21.34 -3.52 -7.07
CA ASN A 453 -22.34 -3.34 -8.09
C ASN A 453 -23.63 -4.03 -7.62
N LEU A 454 -24.78 -3.38 -7.76
CA LEU A 454 -26.09 -3.89 -7.33
C LEU A 454 -26.78 -4.73 -8.42
N GLY A 455 -26.08 -5.04 -9.52
CA GLY A 455 -26.64 -5.74 -10.67
C GLY A 455 -26.85 -7.23 -10.43
N SER A 456 -27.77 -7.80 -11.21
CA SER A 456 -27.98 -9.25 -11.23
C SER A 456 -26.72 -9.99 -11.68
N ALA A 457 -26.52 -11.22 -11.20
CA ALA A 457 -25.36 -12.06 -11.55
C ALA A 457 -25.15 -12.18 -13.08
N ALA A 458 -26.21 -12.17 -13.88
CA ALA A 458 -26.12 -12.18 -15.34
C ALA A 458 -25.38 -10.94 -15.88
N LEU A 459 -25.72 -9.75 -15.36
CA LEU A 459 -25.07 -8.49 -15.74
C LEU A 459 -23.66 -8.35 -15.17
N GLN A 460 -23.33 -9.05 -14.08
CA GLN A 460 -22.00 -9.02 -13.48
C GLN A 460 -20.91 -9.59 -14.38
N THR A 461 -21.28 -10.50 -15.29
CA THR A 461 -20.35 -11.06 -16.27
C THR A 461 -20.02 -10.10 -17.41
N LEU A 462 -20.78 -9.00 -17.55
CA LEU A 462 -20.62 -8.07 -18.66
C LEU A 462 -19.38 -7.18 -18.47
N PRO A 463 -18.45 -7.18 -19.43
CA PRO A 463 -17.22 -6.38 -19.35
C PRO A 463 -17.43 -4.86 -19.39
N ILE A 464 -18.65 -4.41 -19.73
CA ILE A 464 -19.06 -3.00 -19.65
C ILE A 464 -18.81 -2.40 -18.26
N ARG A 465 -19.03 -3.19 -17.18
CA ARG A 465 -18.79 -2.77 -15.79
C ARG A 465 -17.34 -2.35 -15.58
N SER A 466 -16.41 -3.20 -16.03
CA SER A 466 -14.98 -2.94 -15.93
C SER A 466 -14.56 -1.74 -16.77
N ARG A 467 -15.13 -1.58 -17.97
CA ARG A 467 -14.88 -0.41 -18.82
C ARG A 467 -15.34 0.90 -18.19
N ILE A 468 -16.48 0.90 -17.49
CA ILE A 468 -16.96 2.06 -16.73
C ILE A 468 -15.95 2.39 -15.63
N VAL A 469 -15.58 1.44 -14.78
CA VAL A 469 -14.66 1.69 -13.65
C VAL A 469 -13.31 2.20 -14.14
N PHE A 470 -12.68 1.49 -15.08
CA PHE A 470 -11.35 1.85 -15.58
C PHE A 470 -11.38 3.14 -16.42
N GLY A 471 -12.39 3.31 -17.27
CA GLY A 471 -12.57 4.52 -18.08
C GLY A 471 -12.83 5.76 -17.22
N TYR A 472 -13.66 5.63 -16.19
CA TYR A 472 -13.98 6.70 -15.27
C TYR A 472 -12.73 7.12 -14.50
N ILE A 473 -12.07 6.19 -13.79
CA ILE A 473 -10.88 6.49 -12.98
C ILE A 473 -9.77 7.11 -13.83
N SER A 474 -9.49 6.53 -15.00
CA SER A 474 -8.42 7.00 -15.88
C SER A 474 -8.65 8.41 -16.45
N THR A 475 -9.92 8.82 -16.57
CA THR A 475 -10.32 10.12 -17.11
C THR A 475 -10.46 11.17 -16.00
N VAL A 476 -11.09 10.79 -14.89
CA VAL A 476 -11.45 11.67 -13.78
C VAL A 476 -10.25 11.98 -12.88
N LEU A 477 -9.31 11.04 -12.73
CA LEU A 477 -8.19 11.12 -11.79
C LEU A 477 -6.83 10.97 -12.50
N PRO A 478 -6.45 11.89 -13.40
CA PRO A 478 -5.26 11.76 -14.24
C PRO A 478 -3.93 11.78 -13.45
N GLN A 479 -3.92 12.29 -12.22
CA GLN A 479 -2.73 12.42 -11.37
C GLN A 479 -2.46 11.23 -10.46
N LEU A 480 -3.19 10.11 -10.61
CA LEU A 480 -3.00 8.94 -9.78
C LEU A 480 -1.59 8.34 -9.90
N CYS A 481 -0.95 8.17 -8.74
CA CYS A 481 0.32 7.48 -8.56
C CYS A 481 0.12 6.07 -7.99
N HIS A 482 -0.85 5.90 -7.09
CA HIS A 482 -1.14 4.65 -6.41
C HIS A 482 -2.62 4.31 -6.56
N LEU A 483 -2.91 3.20 -7.24
CA LEU A 483 -4.25 2.70 -7.44
C LEU A 483 -4.38 1.29 -6.86
N GLU A 484 -5.30 1.11 -5.93
CA GLU A 484 -5.72 -0.19 -5.43
C GLU A 484 -7.23 -0.34 -5.61
N LEU A 485 -7.62 -1.31 -6.44
CA LEU A 485 -9.01 -1.65 -6.68
C LEU A 485 -9.32 -3.01 -6.09
N PHE A 486 -10.45 -3.11 -5.42
CA PHE A 486 -10.86 -4.34 -4.75
C PHE A 486 -12.32 -4.69 -5.09
N GLU A 487 -12.59 -5.93 -5.55
CA GLU A 487 -13.96 -6.39 -5.81
C GLU A 487 -14.13 -7.82 -5.28
N LEU A 488 -14.79 -7.97 -4.11
CA LEU A 488 -14.95 -9.26 -3.42
C LEU A 488 -16.23 -10.00 -3.80
N GLU A 489 -17.37 -9.30 -3.84
CA GLU A 489 -18.70 -9.92 -3.91
C GLU A 489 -19.12 -10.35 -5.30
N ASN A 490 -18.40 -9.91 -6.33
CA ASN A 490 -18.80 -10.15 -7.71
C ASN A 490 -17.94 -11.24 -8.32
N ASP A 491 -18.62 -12.20 -8.93
CA ASP A 491 -18.01 -13.32 -9.62
C ASP A 491 -18.56 -13.39 -11.06
N PRO A 492 -17.74 -13.09 -12.09
CA PRO A 492 -16.33 -12.71 -12.01
C PRO A 492 -16.13 -11.27 -11.51
N GLY A 493 -14.96 -11.01 -10.91
CA GLY A 493 -14.51 -9.64 -10.59
C GLY A 493 -14.19 -8.81 -11.85
N LEU A 494 -13.55 -7.64 -11.69
CA LEU A 494 -13.26 -6.70 -12.77
C LEU A 494 -12.41 -7.34 -13.87
N SER A 495 -12.95 -7.47 -15.08
CA SER A 495 -12.29 -8.13 -16.20
C SER A 495 -10.99 -7.42 -16.61
N ILE A 496 -9.86 -8.12 -16.50
CA ILE A 496 -8.53 -7.58 -16.87
C ILE A 496 -8.13 -7.76 -18.33
N ASN A 497 -9.01 -8.33 -19.16
CA ASN A 497 -8.76 -8.47 -20.58
C ASN A 497 -8.95 -7.14 -21.34
N LEU A 498 -8.49 -7.09 -22.61
CA LEU A 498 -8.66 -5.90 -23.45
C LEU A 498 -10.12 -5.47 -23.56
N TYR A 499 -11.04 -6.45 -23.68
CA TYR A 499 -12.47 -6.21 -23.81
C TYR A 499 -13.11 -5.58 -22.56
N GLY A 500 -12.57 -5.88 -21.37
CA GLY A 500 -12.91 -5.27 -20.08
C GLY A 500 -12.31 -3.88 -19.88
N GLY A 501 -11.44 -3.44 -20.80
CA GLY A 501 -10.91 -2.08 -20.82
C GLY A 501 -9.84 -1.80 -19.76
N LEU A 502 -9.14 -2.82 -19.24
CA LEU A 502 -8.02 -2.56 -18.32
C LEU A 502 -6.97 -1.63 -18.95
N CYS A 503 -6.80 -1.71 -20.27
CA CYS A 503 -5.92 -0.81 -21.01
C CYS A 503 -6.28 0.66 -20.85
N LEU A 504 -7.53 1.03 -20.52
CA LEU A 504 -7.96 2.43 -20.27
C LEU A 504 -7.12 3.09 -19.17
N LEU A 505 -6.69 2.33 -18.18
CA LEU A 505 -5.80 2.81 -17.12
C LEU A 505 -4.41 3.24 -17.64
N ALA A 506 -4.01 2.87 -18.87
CA ALA A 506 -2.76 3.32 -19.47
C ALA A 506 -2.70 4.85 -19.69
N ARG A 507 -3.84 5.56 -19.57
CA ARG A 507 -3.89 7.04 -19.55
C ARG A 507 -3.28 7.64 -18.29
N LEU A 508 -3.20 6.87 -17.19
CA LEU A 508 -2.60 7.29 -15.93
C LEU A 508 -1.08 7.31 -16.03
N ARG A 509 -0.53 8.40 -16.59
CA ARG A 509 0.91 8.54 -16.85
C ARG A 509 1.76 8.59 -15.58
N HIS A 510 1.15 8.96 -14.45
CA HIS A 510 1.82 9.10 -13.16
C HIS A 510 1.78 7.81 -12.33
N LEU A 511 1.09 6.77 -12.80
CA LEU A 511 0.86 5.55 -12.03
C LEU A 511 2.18 4.81 -11.76
N GLU A 512 2.53 4.70 -10.49
CA GLU A 512 3.71 3.99 -9.98
C GLU A 512 3.38 2.62 -9.40
N SER A 513 2.17 2.48 -8.85
CA SER A 513 1.71 1.24 -8.22
C SER A 513 0.26 0.96 -8.61
N PHE A 514 0.02 -0.24 -9.16
CA PHE A 514 -1.32 -0.73 -9.44
C PHE A 514 -1.54 -2.08 -8.76
N ARG A 515 -2.61 -2.15 -7.96
CA ARG A 515 -3.03 -3.37 -7.28
C ARG A 515 -4.49 -3.65 -7.62
N LEU A 516 -4.79 -4.88 -8.02
CA LEU A 516 -6.14 -5.33 -8.28
C LEU A 516 -6.42 -6.58 -7.47
N GLY A 517 -7.33 -6.48 -6.50
CA GLY A 517 -7.88 -7.63 -5.81
C GLY A 517 -9.12 -8.14 -6.51
N THR A 518 -9.09 -9.40 -6.93
CA THR A 518 -10.21 -10.11 -7.56
C THR A 518 -10.98 -10.95 -6.54
N GLY A 519 -12.24 -11.24 -6.85
CA GLY A 519 -13.11 -12.13 -6.08
C GLY A 519 -12.66 -13.59 -6.06
N THR A 520 -13.53 -14.49 -5.61
CA THR A 520 -13.24 -15.92 -5.37
C THR A 520 -12.93 -16.75 -6.60
N THR A 521 -13.28 -16.28 -7.79
CA THR A 521 -12.97 -16.98 -9.04
C THR A 521 -11.73 -16.39 -9.70
N PRO A 522 -10.72 -17.23 -9.99
CA PRO A 522 -9.55 -16.78 -10.72
C PRO A 522 -9.96 -16.31 -12.11
N GLN A 523 -9.57 -15.09 -12.46
CA GLN A 523 -9.82 -14.58 -13.79
C GLN A 523 -8.91 -15.27 -14.81
N ARG A 524 -9.49 -15.73 -15.91
CA ARG A 524 -8.73 -16.23 -17.04
C ARG A 524 -8.14 -15.03 -17.80
N THR A 525 -6.82 -14.94 -17.81
CA THR A 525 -6.10 -13.87 -18.51
C THR A 525 -5.20 -14.48 -19.57
N ARG A 526 -5.31 -14.01 -20.82
CA ARG A 526 -4.38 -14.41 -21.88
C ARG A 526 -3.12 -13.55 -21.78
N ALA A 527 -1.99 -14.04 -22.29
CA ALA A 527 -0.77 -13.25 -22.29
C ALA A 527 -0.95 -11.90 -23.02
N GLY A 528 -1.62 -11.90 -24.17
CA GLY A 528 -1.92 -10.69 -24.96
C GLY A 528 -2.73 -9.63 -24.20
N ASP A 529 -3.51 -10.02 -23.19
CA ASP A 529 -4.33 -9.11 -22.37
C ASP A 529 -3.51 -8.23 -21.43
N VAL A 530 -2.29 -8.66 -21.07
CA VAL A 530 -1.45 -7.98 -20.08
C VAL A 530 -0.05 -7.66 -20.58
N ARG A 531 0.40 -8.31 -21.66
CA ARG A 531 1.77 -8.11 -22.16
C ARG A 531 2.03 -6.67 -22.60
N TRP A 532 1.00 -5.95 -23.06
CA TRP A 532 1.13 -4.53 -23.43
C TRP A 532 1.60 -3.62 -22.28
N MET A 533 1.44 -4.06 -21.03
CA MET A 533 1.84 -3.33 -19.83
C MET A 533 3.35 -3.26 -19.65
N ILE A 534 4.10 -4.14 -20.32
CA ILE A 534 5.56 -4.22 -20.23
C ILE A 534 6.21 -3.87 -21.57
N PRO A 535 7.47 -3.38 -21.58
CA PRO A 535 8.14 -2.95 -22.81
C PRO A 535 8.22 -4.06 -23.88
N THR A 536 8.41 -5.32 -23.47
CA THR A 536 8.51 -6.45 -24.41
C THR A 536 7.21 -6.71 -25.16
N GLY A 537 6.04 -6.41 -24.57
CA GLY A 537 4.74 -6.52 -25.25
C GLY A 537 4.40 -5.36 -26.17
N GLN A 538 5.31 -4.40 -26.33
CA GLN A 538 5.18 -3.32 -27.32
C GLN A 538 5.83 -3.69 -28.66
N SER A 539 6.26 -4.95 -28.82
CA SER A 539 6.81 -5.49 -30.05
C SER A 539 5.82 -5.41 -31.23
N ARG A 540 6.32 -5.50 -32.46
CA ARG A 540 5.47 -5.53 -33.66
C ARG A 540 4.50 -6.71 -33.64
N VAL A 541 4.95 -7.87 -33.17
CA VAL A 541 4.14 -9.10 -33.10
C VAL A 541 3.00 -8.93 -32.11
N ASP A 542 3.28 -8.44 -30.90
CA ASP A 542 2.24 -8.23 -29.89
C ASP A 542 1.26 -7.12 -30.31
N ARG A 543 1.72 -6.09 -31.04
CA ARG A 543 0.83 -5.08 -31.66
C ARG A 543 -0.11 -5.71 -32.69
N MET A 544 0.38 -6.64 -33.51
CA MET A 544 -0.44 -7.36 -34.50
C MET A 544 -1.48 -8.23 -33.81
N GLU A 545 -1.09 -9.02 -32.80
CA GLU A 545 -2.01 -9.85 -32.02
C GLU A 545 -3.14 -9.01 -31.41
N ARG A 546 -2.81 -7.85 -30.82
CA ARG A 546 -3.83 -6.93 -30.29
C ARG A 546 -4.75 -6.37 -31.38
N ARG A 547 -4.21 -6.04 -32.56
CA ARG A 547 -5.02 -5.54 -33.69
C ARG A 547 -5.98 -6.61 -34.19
N GLU A 548 -5.55 -7.87 -34.24
CA GLU A 548 -6.42 -8.99 -34.60
C GLU A 548 -7.58 -9.13 -33.61
N VAL A 549 -7.30 -9.05 -32.31
CA VAL A 549 -8.35 -9.04 -31.27
C VAL A 549 -9.34 -7.90 -31.50
N VAL A 550 -8.85 -6.66 -31.69
CA VAL A 550 -9.70 -5.47 -31.91
C VAL A 550 -10.49 -5.56 -33.22
N ALA A 551 -9.94 -6.17 -34.27
CA ALA A 551 -10.62 -6.33 -35.55
C ALA A 551 -11.89 -7.18 -35.44
N THR A 552 -11.94 -8.12 -34.48
CA THR A 552 -13.14 -8.94 -34.22
C THR A 552 -14.30 -8.14 -33.60
N TRP A 553 -14.04 -6.94 -33.08
CA TRP A 553 -15.05 -6.14 -32.36
C TRP A 553 -16.04 -5.39 -33.27
N GLY A 554 -15.89 -5.46 -34.59
CA GLY A 554 -16.73 -4.70 -35.53
C GLY A 554 -18.24 -4.87 -35.29
N LEU A 555 -18.71 -6.12 -35.14
CA LEU A 555 -20.12 -6.41 -34.86
C LEU A 555 -20.56 -5.91 -33.47
N LEU A 556 -19.70 -6.09 -32.46
CA LEU A 556 -19.99 -5.69 -31.08
C LEU A 556 -20.08 -4.17 -30.93
N MET A 557 -19.18 -3.41 -31.59
CA MET A 557 -19.21 -1.96 -31.57
C MET A 557 -20.45 -1.39 -32.29
N THR A 558 -20.90 -2.03 -33.37
CA THR A 558 -22.14 -1.64 -34.06
C THR A 558 -23.34 -1.90 -33.15
N ALA A 559 -23.42 -3.08 -32.52
CA ALA A 559 -24.48 -3.39 -31.56
C ALA A 559 -24.50 -2.43 -30.37
N GLU A 560 -23.35 -2.07 -29.78
CA GLU A 560 -23.27 -1.08 -28.70
C GLU A 560 -23.69 0.32 -29.16
N ARG A 561 -23.33 0.73 -30.39
CA ARG A 561 -23.74 2.02 -30.95
C ARG A 561 -25.24 2.10 -31.17
N ASP A 562 -25.84 1.03 -31.71
CA ASP A 562 -27.28 0.98 -31.95
C ASP A 562 -28.04 0.95 -30.62
N ALA A 563 -27.58 0.18 -29.63
CA ALA A 563 -28.13 0.20 -28.27
C ALA A 563 -28.03 1.59 -27.61
N GLU A 564 -26.90 2.28 -27.77
CA GLU A 564 -26.71 3.64 -27.25
C GLU A 564 -27.64 4.65 -27.94
N ARG A 565 -27.86 4.52 -29.26
CA ARG A 565 -28.82 5.35 -29.99
C ARG A 565 -30.25 5.12 -29.47
N SER A 566 -30.67 3.87 -29.34
CA SER A 566 -31.99 3.54 -28.78
C SER A 566 -32.16 4.05 -27.35
N ARG A 567 -31.11 3.98 -26.52
CA ARG A 567 -31.12 4.52 -25.15
C ARG A 567 -31.34 6.04 -25.14
N GLN A 568 -30.66 6.77 -26.02
CA GLN A 568 -30.80 8.22 -26.17
C GLN A 568 -32.19 8.63 -26.65
N GLU A 569 -32.81 7.82 -27.52
CA GLU A 569 -34.18 8.05 -28.01
C GLU A 569 -35.24 7.81 -26.92
N ILE A 570 -35.07 6.78 -26.09
CA ILE A 570 -36.03 6.43 -25.02
C ILE A 570 -35.97 7.42 -23.85
N SER A 571 -34.82 8.03 -23.60
CA SER A 571 -34.61 8.85 -22.40
C SER A 571 -33.93 10.19 -22.70
N PRO A 572 -34.60 11.08 -23.47
CA PRO A 572 -34.07 12.41 -23.78
C PRO A 572 -33.93 13.30 -22.54
N GLU A 573 -34.68 12.99 -21.47
CA GLU A 573 -34.66 13.68 -20.18
C GLU A 573 -33.30 13.57 -19.44
N TYR A 574 -32.41 12.67 -19.89
CA TYR A 574 -31.06 12.52 -19.37
C TYR A 574 -29.98 13.28 -20.14
N ALA A 575 -30.37 14.16 -21.06
CA ALA A 575 -29.44 15.00 -21.81
C ALA A 575 -28.80 16.10 -20.93
N PHE A 576 -28.05 15.73 -19.88
CA PHE A 576 -27.09 16.56 -19.15
C PHE A 576 -27.56 17.96 -18.68
N THR A 577 -28.87 18.21 -18.57
CA THR A 577 -29.45 19.54 -18.28
C THR A 577 -29.40 19.94 -16.81
N ASP A 578 -28.59 19.29 -15.97
CA ASP A 578 -28.61 19.59 -14.54
C ASP A 578 -27.50 20.57 -14.15
N ASP A 579 -27.90 21.83 -13.96
CA ASP A 579 -27.13 22.91 -13.31
C ASP A 579 -26.63 22.53 -11.90
N SER A 580 -27.00 21.36 -11.38
CA SER A 580 -26.63 20.84 -10.07
C SER A 580 -25.15 20.45 -9.90
N HIS A 581 -24.37 20.44 -10.98
CA HIS A 581 -22.91 20.20 -10.92
C HIS A 581 -22.10 21.39 -11.46
N PRO A 582 -22.18 22.58 -10.82
CA PRO A 582 -21.57 23.81 -11.30
C PRO A 582 -20.03 23.80 -11.36
N SER A 583 -19.39 22.73 -10.89
CA SER A 583 -17.93 22.58 -10.84
C SER A 583 -17.35 21.61 -11.87
N THR A 584 -18.16 20.97 -12.73
CA THR A 584 -17.62 20.02 -13.71
C THR A 584 -16.94 20.75 -14.86
N GLU A 585 -15.62 20.58 -14.99
CA GLU A 585 -14.87 21.03 -16.17
C GLU A 585 -15.42 20.40 -17.46
N PRO A 586 -15.85 21.20 -18.46
CA PRO A 586 -16.44 20.68 -19.70
C PRO A 586 -15.58 19.65 -20.43
N GLN A 587 -14.25 19.80 -20.34
CA GLN A 587 -13.29 18.89 -20.97
C GLN A 587 -13.35 17.47 -20.39
N VAL A 588 -13.65 17.33 -19.09
CA VAL A 588 -13.77 16.02 -18.46
C VAL A 588 -15.08 15.36 -18.91
N ALA A 589 -16.18 16.11 -18.94
CA ALA A 589 -17.46 15.62 -19.43
C ALA A 589 -17.36 15.13 -20.89
N GLU A 590 -16.68 15.89 -21.76
CA GLU A 590 -16.44 15.50 -23.15
C GLU A 590 -15.67 14.18 -23.26
N ARG A 591 -14.61 14.01 -22.46
CA ARG A 591 -13.83 12.75 -22.44
C ARG A 591 -14.64 11.56 -21.91
N LEU A 592 -15.64 11.80 -21.08
CA LEU A 592 -16.51 10.76 -20.54
C LEU A 592 -17.64 10.36 -21.50
N ILE A 593 -17.81 11.00 -22.67
CA ILE A 593 -18.87 10.64 -23.65
C ILE A 593 -18.80 9.15 -24.02
N MET A 594 -17.60 8.58 -24.20
CA MET A 594 -17.43 7.17 -24.58
C MET A 594 -17.33 6.21 -23.39
N LEU A 595 -17.54 6.67 -22.16
CA LEU A 595 -17.35 5.88 -20.93
C LEU A 595 -18.13 4.55 -20.95
N GLY A 596 -17.43 3.42 -20.84
CA GLY A 596 -18.06 2.10 -20.83
C GLY A 596 -18.28 1.47 -22.22
N LEU A 597 -18.07 2.21 -23.31
CA LEU A 597 -18.18 1.67 -24.67
C LEU A 597 -16.86 1.03 -25.13
N LEU A 598 -16.95 0.01 -25.98
CA LEU A 598 -15.79 -0.58 -26.68
C LEU A 598 -15.07 0.42 -27.58
N ALA A 599 -15.79 1.44 -28.08
CA ALA A 599 -15.19 2.51 -28.86
C ALA A 599 -14.05 3.21 -28.10
N ASP A 600 -14.21 3.44 -26.79
CA ASP A 600 -13.17 4.07 -25.96
C ASP A 600 -11.90 3.20 -25.86
N VAL A 601 -12.13 1.90 -25.65
CA VAL A 601 -11.07 0.89 -25.60
C VAL A 601 -10.32 0.84 -26.93
N LYS A 602 -11.04 0.79 -28.05
CA LYS A 602 -10.45 0.75 -29.39
C LYS A 602 -9.59 1.98 -29.66
N VAL A 603 -10.08 3.19 -29.35
CA VAL A 603 -9.32 4.44 -29.54
C VAL A 603 -7.98 4.36 -28.80
N LEU A 604 -7.96 3.89 -27.56
CA LEU A 604 -6.72 3.78 -26.81
C LEU A 604 -5.80 2.67 -27.35
N VAL A 605 -6.35 1.52 -27.76
CA VAL A 605 -5.54 0.45 -28.36
C VAL A 605 -4.92 0.90 -29.69
N ASP A 606 -5.65 1.68 -30.49
CA ASP A 606 -5.13 2.29 -31.72
C ASP A 606 -4.00 3.27 -31.42
N GLN A 607 -4.12 4.09 -30.37
CA GLN A 607 -3.03 4.95 -29.89
C GLN A 607 -1.82 4.13 -29.43
N MET A 608 -2.03 3.06 -28.65
CA MET A 608 -0.97 2.13 -28.23
C MET A 608 -0.25 1.47 -29.41
N ASN A 609 -0.97 1.23 -30.50
CA ASN A 609 -0.45 0.61 -31.70
C ASN A 609 0.04 1.62 -32.74
N SER A 610 -0.02 2.93 -32.46
CA SER A 610 0.41 3.97 -33.36
C SER A 610 1.93 3.93 -33.56
N LYS A 611 2.39 4.54 -34.65
CA LYS A 611 3.84 4.67 -34.93
C LYS A 611 4.52 5.71 -34.03
N GLU A 612 3.74 6.61 -33.42
CA GLU A 612 4.23 7.74 -32.61
C GLU A 612 4.75 7.32 -31.24
N GLY A 613 4.63 6.04 -30.87
CA GLY A 613 5.24 5.51 -29.65
C GLY A 613 4.49 5.88 -28.38
N TYR A 614 3.24 5.41 -28.27
CA TYR A 614 2.51 5.52 -27.00
C TYR A 614 3.15 4.62 -25.93
N ARG A 615 3.69 5.24 -24.88
CA ARG A 615 4.29 4.53 -23.76
C ARG A 615 3.26 4.30 -22.67
N SER A 616 2.77 3.07 -22.57
CA SER A 616 1.90 2.64 -21.47
C SER A 616 2.66 2.70 -20.14
N TRP A 617 2.06 3.34 -19.14
CA TRP A 617 2.54 3.40 -17.75
C TRP A 617 4.04 3.67 -17.59
N PRO A 618 4.51 4.85 -18.03
CA PRO A 618 5.95 5.15 -18.04
C PRO A 618 6.61 5.12 -16.65
N LYS A 619 5.84 5.24 -15.57
CA LYS A 619 6.31 5.28 -14.17
C LYS A 619 5.98 4.04 -13.34
N LEU A 620 5.33 3.02 -13.90
CA LEU A 620 4.89 1.87 -13.12
C LEU A 620 6.07 1.05 -12.62
N LYS A 621 6.11 0.86 -11.30
CA LYS A 621 7.14 0.10 -10.58
C LYS A 621 6.55 -1.18 -9.99
N TYR A 622 5.29 -1.12 -9.54
CA TYR A 622 4.63 -2.20 -8.84
C TYR A 622 3.31 -2.56 -9.49
N LEU A 623 3.15 -3.83 -9.82
CA LEU A 623 1.91 -4.38 -10.34
C LEU A 623 1.60 -5.69 -9.61
N SER A 624 0.44 -5.74 -8.98
CA SER A 624 -0.03 -6.94 -8.29
C SER A 624 -1.48 -7.20 -8.64
N VAL A 625 -1.77 -8.39 -9.14
CA VAL A 625 -3.13 -8.92 -9.15
C VAL A 625 -3.17 -9.98 -8.05
N TYR A 626 -4.16 -9.90 -7.17
CA TYR A 626 -4.24 -10.79 -6.03
C TYR A 626 -5.67 -11.25 -5.82
N GLN A 627 -5.82 -12.39 -5.16
CA GLN A 627 -7.10 -12.92 -4.77
C GLN A 627 -7.24 -12.79 -3.25
N LYS A 628 -8.23 -12.01 -2.79
CA LYS A 628 -8.55 -11.92 -1.36
C LYS A 628 -9.53 -13.04 -1.05
N HIS A 629 -9.06 -14.04 -0.31
CA HIS A 629 -9.97 -15.06 0.21
C HIS A 629 -10.71 -14.46 1.42
N PRO A 630 -12.04 -14.64 1.56
CA PRO A 630 -12.81 -14.09 2.68
C PRO A 630 -12.37 -14.60 4.06
N SER A 631 -11.52 -15.63 4.11
CA SER A 631 -10.99 -16.24 5.34
C SER A 631 -9.47 -16.43 5.34
N ARG A 632 -8.73 -15.89 4.36
CA ARG A 632 -7.27 -16.09 4.27
C ARG A 632 -6.53 -14.85 3.81
N ALA A 633 -5.24 -14.81 4.16
CA ALA A 633 -4.29 -13.81 3.69
C ALA A 633 -4.32 -13.69 2.15
N ILE A 634 -4.08 -12.46 1.67
CA ILE A 634 -3.98 -12.09 0.26
C ILE A 634 -3.04 -13.06 -0.48
N THR A 635 -3.56 -13.79 -1.47
CA THR A 635 -2.72 -14.61 -2.37
C THR A 635 -2.35 -13.78 -3.60
N CYS A 636 -1.09 -13.38 -3.73
CA CYS A 636 -0.61 -12.67 -4.91
C CYS A 636 -0.50 -13.65 -6.10
N LEU A 637 -1.09 -13.29 -7.25
CA LEU A 637 -0.82 -13.94 -8.55
C LEU A 637 0.56 -13.51 -9.11
N GLU A 638 1.59 -13.49 -8.26
CA GLU A 638 2.95 -13.07 -8.61
C GLU A 638 3.61 -13.99 -9.67
N LYS A 639 3.19 -15.26 -9.74
CA LYS A 639 3.82 -16.28 -10.61
C LYS A 639 3.67 -15.98 -12.11
N GLY A 640 2.66 -15.22 -12.53
CA GLY A 640 2.51 -14.80 -13.93
C GLY A 640 3.35 -13.56 -14.29
N PHE A 641 3.40 -12.59 -13.38
CA PHE A 641 3.98 -11.27 -13.66
C PHE A 641 5.50 -11.20 -13.46
N GLU A 642 6.05 -11.89 -12.44
CA GLU A 642 7.50 -12.01 -12.32
C GLU A 642 8.13 -12.78 -13.51
N ARG A 643 7.40 -13.75 -14.09
CA ARG A 643 7.83 -14.48 -15.29
C ARG A 643 7.80 -13.59 -16.55
N LEU A 644 6.86 -12.65 -16.61
CA LEU A 644 6.77 -11.65 -17.68
C LEU A 644 7.89 -10.60 -17.60
N MET A 645 8.31 -10.21 -16.39
CA MET A 645 9.38 -9.22 -16.17
C MET A 645 10.80 -9.82 -16.19
N LYS A 646 10.98 -11.06 -15.74
CA LYS A 646 12.23 -11.81 -15.88
C LYS A 646 12.22 -12.50 -17.24
N GLY A 647 12.59 -11.76 -18.29
CA GLY A 647 12.71 -12.32 -19.64
C GLY A 647 13.47 -13.64 -19.64
N TYR A 648 12.76 -14.73 -19.89
CA TYR A 648 13.38 -16.03 -20.12
C TYR A 648 13.57 -16.23 -21.62
N THR A 649 14.83 -16.15 -22.02
CA THR A 649 15.42 -17.10 -22.96
C THR A 649 15.29 -18.51 -22.39
N MET A 650 14.21 -19.21 -22.67
CA MET A 650 14.19 -20.68 -22.73
C MET A 650 12.96 -21.16 -23.49
N TYR A 651 13.22 -22.11 -24.39
CA TYR A 651 12.29 -22.81 -25.27
C TYR A 651 10.98 -23.20 -24.56
N ILE A 652 9.85 -22.73 -25.10
CA ILE A 652 8.55 -23.32 -24.84
C ILE A 652 8.43 -24.52 -25.78
N ASP A 653 8.45 -25.71 -25.18
CA ASP A 653 8.02 -26.94 -25.83
C ASP A 653 6.52 -26.81 -26.14
N SER A 654 6.19 -26.79 -27.42
CA SER A 654 4.86 -26.60 -27.97
C SER A 654 4.05 -27.89 -27.86
N ARG A 655 3.46 -28.15 -26.69
CA ARG A 655 2.32 -29.07 -26.55
C ARG A 655 1.34 -28.53 -25.50
N VAL A 656 0.48 -27.63 -25.94
CA VAL A 656 -0.77 -27.29 -25.26
C VAL A 656 -1.89 -27.75 -26.18
N ASN A 657 -2.74 -28.62 -25.66
CA ASN A 657 -3.92 -29.15 -26.34
C ASN A 657 -4.84 -28.01 -26.82
N ASP A 658 -5.17 -28.04 -28.11
CA ASP A 658 -6.33 -27.38 -28.66
C ASP A 658 -7.59 -28.08 -28.16
N ASP A 659 -8.25 -27.50 -27.17
CA ASP A 659 -9.68 -27.76 -26.92
C ASP A 659 -10.48 -26.57 -27.44
N THR A 660 -10.72 -26.57 -28.75
CA THR A 660 -11.73 -25.73 -29.39
C THR A 660 -13.12 -26.28 -29.10
N GLY A 661 -13.68 -25.88 -27.95
CA GLY A 661 -15.12 -26.02 -27.68
C GLY A 661 -15.93 -24.93 -28.37
N LEU A 662 -16.36 -25.19 -29.60
CA LEU A 662 -17.43 -24.45 -30.28
C LEU A 662 -18.73 -24.59 -29.48
N ILE A 663 -19.21 -23.50 -28.89
CA ILE A 663 -20.59 -23.41 -28.37
C ILE A 663 -21.46 -22.89 -29.52
N THR A 664 -22.10 -23.81 -30.24
CA THR A 664 -23.27 -23.54 -31.08
C THR A 664 -24.53 -23.83 -30.27
N GLY A 665 -25.48 -22.90 -30.23
CA GLY A 665 -26.88 -23.20 -29.88
C GLY A 665 -27.57 -22.17 -29.01
N TYR A 666 -28.13 -21.12 -29.62
CA TYR A 666 -29.36 -20.47 -29.14
C TYR A 666 -30.42 -20.71 -30.21
N GLY A 667 -31.49 -21.41 -29.83
CA GLY A 667 -32.71 -21.55 -30.62
C GLY A 667 -33.85 -20.84 -29.90
N ALA A 668 -34.53 -19.97 -30.67
CA ALA A 668 -35.85 -19.34 -30.49
C ALA A 668 -36.30 -18.92 -29.08
#